data_AF-A0A662YBK8-F1
#
_entry.id   AF-A0A662YBK8-F1
#
_cell.length_a   1.000
_cell.length_b   1.000
_cell.length_c   1.000
_cell.angle_alpha   90.00
_cell.angle_beta   90.00
_cell.angle_gamma   90.00
#
_symmetry.space_group_name_H-M   'P 1'
#
loop_
_entity.id
_entity.type
_entity.pdbx_description
1 polymer ?
#
loop_
_entity_poly.entity_id
_entity_poly.type
_entity_poly.pdbx_seq_one_letter_code
_entity_poly.pdbx_strand_id
1 'polypeptide(L)'
;KAAVHELQTLKLDEKGAKLIQFKEGLSGIRNMLAGLILDVYPSAPGRVAFEVAVTAAKQVKHALVGKDASYALYPELHEQLQFAFTELDYLGDAGDELAAYLKRCWLAYQGNEDAYEAPCVAVVQSSGFGKSRLLLQLAQETIKHDEWNMRVLYTCARFGKSTGYPAATVILRDWLFKRNQSEFVLRDRLVAAYHYAQENWATVGDEWLELFTHSEADETVQTKLEDAEAALQSKSAESTKKTSTDKATQESSQTPGRVLILAVDSARALLTQEHCNSNCIRLLRNALVRANKRIRKSQRAGGIFAVLVDMNPKVSGPMPPLRSWSSAGNEKTLFPPFVLTHTMDVYWRHRVALAKVDEVTAYKALVTQDNEEEAWNALVSMGRPMWASTVQTHITKHQYKDQCHDVALISEAAKCVVNLAGNKLLVGCSPHIATNFNEKTMFGVASMLCRLGLRPRSTLALASWVVAEFMATLAYVSHENDRHLCVYASDPVLAMGATRVWYALPSALPKFILPQFETLLLNEMLDVGDVAEVVARIVLLLVMDTCVVVKTGIGSHSGCRFRGQFVSVRSFMEALGGAQPPVMTSKQTPASDETEEASAATVEALKAWQSQWEQWQLGFCHFVQLDIEPTEETLWFLLGRRAAGVLPRDQEGADLVIPMNCGTEVSMILIQAKNVEDHYSEFPQSATEEMYPSFVFAAENKLSAKSPRDVIRVHMSLGGPVPKSNPDRFVLAELSSAAESPTPVYTADLSAEAESMRTAASQLSSDAFTLCIRSVGPWELVTEKVTHPVVSEAVAAKLKDLVSSRWDPMGLVESDLRDRHAVEERSSRGRLLSKVMPDDELVEAASRAQIRAPAFSRKGEGDDGSVALEEKPAVPMNSADATASSD
;
A
#
# COMPACT_ATOMS: atom_id res chain seq x y z
N LYS A 1 15.59 23.52 -27.43
CA LYS A 1 16.55 23.99 -28.46
C LYS A 1 16.13 25.34 -29.07
N ALA A 2 14.90 25.52 -29.57
CA ALA A 2 14.43 26.86 -29.99
C ALA A 2 14.43 27.90 -28.83
N ALA A 3 13.96 27.53 -27.63
CA ALA A 3 14.03 28.40 -26.45
C ALA A 3 15.46 28.72 -25.93
N VAL A 4 16.46 27.93 -26.33
CA VAL A 4 17.88 28.16 -25.95
C VAL A 4 18.51 29.22 -26.85
N HIS A 5 18.02 29.34 -28.09
CA HIS A 5 18.48 30.34 -29.05
C HIS A 5 17.92 31.74 -28.74
N GLU A 6 16.78 31.85 -28.04
CA GLU A 6 16.19 33.12 -27.59
C GLU A 6 16.80 33.66 -26.29
N LEU A 7 17.54 32.84 -25.51
CA LEU A 7 18.23 33.30 -24.29
C LEU A 7 19.59 33.96 -24.60
N GLN A 8 20.21 33.62 -25.74
CA GLN A 8 21.50 34.20 -26.16
C GLN A 8 21.42 35.69 -26.52
N THR A 9 20.26 36.18 -26.97
CA THR A 9 20.02 37.60 -27.25
C THR A 9 19.93 38.47 -25.99
N LEU A 10 19.76 37.88 -24.80
CA LEU A 10 19.62 38.58 -23.50
C LEU A 10 20.90 38.58 -22.65
N LYS A 11 22.05 38.14 -23.19
CA LYS A 11 23.34 38.01 -22.46
C LYS A 11 23.29 37.15 -21.18
N LEU A 12 22.24 36.35 -20.99
CA LEU A 12 22.16 35.40 -19.88
C LEU A 12 22.66 34.03 -20.31
N ASP A 13 23.72 33.52 -19.68
CA ASP A 13 24.06 32.11 -19.80
C ASP A 13 23.13 31.26 -18.91
N GLU A 14 22.90 30.01 -19.33
CA GLU A 14 21.99 29.08 -18.63
C GLU A 14 22.45 28.80 -17.19
N LYS A 15 23.77 28.89 -16.93
CA LYS A 15 24.37 28.71 -15.61
C LYS A 15 24.00 29.83 -14.64
N GLY A 16 24.07 31.09 -15.08
CA GLY A 16 23.70 32.27 -14.30
C GLY A 16 22.22 32.30 -14.00
N ALA A 17 21.37 31.94 -14.97
CA ALA A 17 19.92 31.81 -14.78
C ALA A 17 19.58 30.78 -13.68
N LYS A 18 20.24 29.61 -13.72
CA LYS A 18 20.08 28.54 -12.73
C LYS A 18 20.57 28.96 -11.35
N LEU A 19 21.69 29.67 -11.26
CA LEU A 19 22.25 30.15 -9.99
C LEU A 19 21.33 31.18 -9.31
N ILE A 20 20.75 32.09 -10.10
CA ILE A 20 19.85 33.14 -9.58
C ILE A 20 18.50 32.54 -9.20
N GLN A 21 17.99 31.56 -9.96
CA GLN A 21 16.83 30.77 -9.54
C GLN A 21 17.09 30.02 -8.22
N PHE A 22 18.29 29.45 -8.06
CA PHE A 22 18.68 28.70 -6.86
C PHE A 22 18.79 29.59 -5.62
N LYS A 23 19.36 30.80 -5.75
CA LYS A 23 19.56 31.73 -4.62
C LYS A 23 18.35 32.59 -4.28
N GLU A 24 17.60 33.04 -5.29
CA GLU A 24 16.60 34.12 -5.13
C GLU A 24 15.22 33.75 -5.69
N GLY A 25 15.05 32.51 -6.15
CA GLY A 25 13.77 31.99 -6.63
C GLY A 25 13.22 32.72 -7.86
N LEU A 26 11.89 32.69 -7.99
CA LEU A 26 11.19 33.35 -9.11
C LEU A 26 11.31 34.88 -9.04
N SER A 27 11.43 35.43 -7.83
CA SER A 27 11.62 36.87 -7.58
C SER A 27 12.95 37.39 -8.13
N GLY A 28 14.04 36.64 -7.99
CA GLY A 28 15.35 37.02 -8.53
C GLY A 28 15.35 37.08 -10.05
N ILE A 29 14.81 36.04 -10.72
CA ILE A 29 14.66 36.02 -12.19
C ILE A 29 13.77 37.18 -12.66
N ARG A 30 12.65 37.43 -11.99
CA ARG A 30 11.75 38.54 -12.32
C ARG A 30 12.45 39.89 -12.21
N ASN A 31 13.14 40.17 -11.10
CA ASN A 31 13.76 41.46 -10.86
C ASN A 31 14.89 41.74 -11.86
N MET A 32 15.67 40.70 -12.17
CA MET A 32 16.70 40.76 -13.21
C MET A 32 16.09 41.03 -14.59
N LEU A 33 15.05 40.29 -14.99
CA LEU A 33 14.37 40.48 -16.27
C LEU A 33 13.73 41.87 -16.37
N ALA A 34 13.17 42.39 -15.27
CA ALA A 34 12.62 43.75 -15.24
C ALA A 34 13.72 44.80 -15.49
N GLY A 35 14.91 44.64 -14.87
CA GLY A 35 16.07 45.49 -15.13
C GLY A 35 16.51 45.43 -16.59
N LEU A 36 16.66 44.22 -17.13
CA LEU A 36 17.06 44.01 -18.53
C LEU A 36 16.05 44.58 -19.53
N ILE A 37 14.75 44.47 -19.25
CA ILE A 37 13.70 45.05 -20.11
C ILE A 37 13.80 46.58 -20.11
N LEU A 38 14.07 47.20 -18.96
CA LEU A 38 14.22 48.65 -18.85
C LEU A 38 15.52 49.14 -19.50
N ASP A 39 16.59 48.34 -19.48
CA ASP A 39 17.84 48.66 -20.17
C ASP A 39 17.68 48.62 -21.69
N VAL A 40 16.90 47.67 -22.23
CA VAL A 40 16.66 47.52 -23.67
C VAL A 40 15.55 48.46 -24.16
N TYR A 41 14.56 48.76 -23.33
CA TYR A 41 13.43 49.64 -23.63
C TYR A 41 13.28 50.74 -22.58
N PRO A 42 14.15 51.77 -22.58
CA PRO A 42 14.14 52.82 -21.55
C PRO A 42 12.86 53.67 -21.53
N SER A 43 12.10 53.66 -22.62
CA SER A 43 10.82 54.37 -22.75
C SER A 43 9.61 53.57 -22.26
N ALA A 44 9.78 52.31 -21.86
CA ALA A 44 8.69 51.49 -21.33
C ALA A 44 8.33 51.92 -19.89
N PRO A 45 7.03 52.06 -19.55
CA PRO A 45 6.63 52.32 -18.17
C PRO A 45 7.08 51.17 -17.25
N GLY A 46 7.66 51.50 -16.09
CA GLY A 46 8.20 50.49 -15.15
C GLY A 46 7.20 49.40 -14.75
N ARG A 47 5.91 49.72 -14.70
CA ARG A 47 4.83 48.76 -14.44
C ARG A 47 4.68 47.72 -15.55
N VAL A 48 4.79 48.14 -16.82
CA VAL A 48 4.70 47.27 -17.99
C VAL A 48 5.93 46.38 -18.07
N ALA A 49 7.13 46.93 -17.85
CA ALA A 49 8.35 46.14 -17.78
C ALA A 49 8.28 45.07 -16.68
N PHE A 50 7.71 45.41 -15.52
CA PHE A 50 7.54 44.48 -14.40
C PHE A 50 6.54 43.36 -14.71
N GLU A 51 5.38 43.67 -15.32
CA GLU A 51 4.38 42.65 -15.69
C GLU A 51 4.88 41.69 -16.79
N VAL A 52 5.62 42.23 -17.77
CA VAL A 52 6.28 41.42 -18.80
C VAL A 52 7.35 40.54 -18.17
N ALA A 53 8.15 41.08 -17.23
CA ALA A 53 9.15 40.32 -16.51
C ALA A 53 8.55 39.19 -15.66
N VAL A 54 7.39 39.39 -15.03
CA VAL A 54 6.67 38.33 -14.29
C VAL A 54 6.28 37.18 -15.21
N THR A 55 5.75 37.50 -16.39
CA THR A 55 5.30 36.50 -17.36
C THR A 55 6.49 35.75 -17.95
N ALA A 56 7.54 36.47 -18.33
CA ALA A 56 8.79 35.89 -18.82
C ALA A 56 9.49 35.03 -17.76
N ALA A 57 9.54 35.48 -16.50
CA ALA A 57 10.16 34.71 -15.40
C ALA A 57 9.48 33.35 -15.19
N LYS A 58 8.15 33.27 -15.34
CA LYS A 58 7.41 32.00 -15.28
C LYS A 58 7.78 31.07 -16.43
N GLN A 59 7.91 31.60 -17.65
CA GLN A 59 8.30 30.83 -18.83
C GLN A 59 9.75 30.35 -18.74
N VAL A 60 10.67 31.21 -18.28
CA VAL A 60 12.07 30.87 -18.02
C VAL A 60 12.19 29.81 -16.93
N LYS A 61 11.45 29.94 -15.82
CA LYS A 61 11.39 28.88 -14.78
C LYS A 61 10.92 27.55 -15.39
N HIS A 62 9.87 27.56 -16.20
CA HIS A 62 9.36 26.36 -16.86
C HIS A 62 10.38 25.76 -17.85
N ALA A 63 11.16 26.59 -18.54
CA ALA A 63 12.20 26.15 -19.46
C ALA A 63 13.46 25.62 -18.74
N LEU A 64 13.88 26.25 -17.63
CA LEU A 64 15.02 25.82 -16.80
C LEU A 64 14.76 24.52 -16.05
N VAL A 65 13.49 24.25 -15.76
CA VAL A 65 13.02 23.00 -15.16
C VAL A 65 13.11 21.83 -16.16
N GLY A 66 13.09 22.08 -17.48
CA GLY A 66 13.33 21.07 -18.50
C GLY A 66 12.25 19.98 -18.63
N LYS A 67 12.22 19.30 -19.78
CA LYS A 67 11.29 18.18 -20.04
C LYS A 67 11.58 16.91 -19.22
N ASP A 68 12.64 16.91 -18.41
CA ASP A 68 13.01 15.81 -17.50
C ASP A 68 12.75 16.13 -16.02
N ALA A 69 12.01 17.19 -15.70
CA ALA A 69 11.53 17.43 -14.33
C ALA A 69 10.29 16.58 -14.01
N SER A 70 10.47 15.27 -13.92
CA SER A 70 9.46 14.38 -13.36
C SER A 70 9.69 14.01 -11.89
N TYR A 71 10.74 14.52 -11.23
CA TYR A 71 11.10 14.03 -9.88
C TYR A 71 11.60 15.06 -8.86
N ALA A 72 11.62 16.36 -9.17
CA ALA A 72 12.03 17.37 -8.20
C ALA A 72 10.89 17.64 -7.19
N LEU A 73 10.98 16.99 -6.02
CA LEU A 73 10.25 17.40 -4.81
C LEU A 73 10.41 18.92 -4.62
N TYR A 74 9.32 19.60 -4.24
CA TYR A 74 9.36 21.04 -3.95
C TYR A 74 10.50 21.34 -2.94
N PRO A 75 11.31 22.39 -3.13
CA PRO A 75 12.45 22.69 -2.24
C PRO A 75 12.08 22.72 -0.75
N GLU A 76 10.90 23.27 -0.42
CA GLU A 76 10.34 23.31 0.92
C GLU A 76 10.09 21.91 1.51
N LEU A 77 9.63 20.96 0.68
CA LEU A 77 9.41 19.58 1.11
C LEU A 77 10.74 18.84 1.34
N HIS A 78 11.77 19.13 0.56
CA HIS A 78 13.10 18.56 0.82
C HIS A 78 13.67 19.06 2.16
N GLU A 79 13.51 20.36 2.44
CA GLU A 79 13.91 20.96 3.72
C GLU A 79 13.10 20.41 4.91
N GLN A 80 11.81 20.11 4.71
CA GLN A 80 10.97 19.44 5.71
C GLN A 80 11.44 18.00 5.94
N LEU A 81 11.70 17.23 4.88
CA LEU A 81 12.17 15.85 5.02
C LEU A 81 13.54 15.77 5.71
N GLN A 82 14.43 16.73 5.45
CA GLN A 82 15.71 16.84 6.15
C GLN A 82 15.50 17.09 7.65
N PHE A 83 14.71 18.11 8.01
CA PHE A 83 14.44 18.42 9.42
C PHE A 83 13.74 17.25 10.13
N ALA A 84 12.76 16.61 9.49
CA ALA A 84 12.12 15.41 10.03
C ALA A 84 13.11 14.27 10.29
N PHE A 85 14.18 14.19 9.50
CA PHE A 85 15.20 13.16 9.60
C PHE A 85 16.33 13.51 10.57
N THR A 86 16.62 14.78 10.84
CA THR A 86 17.74 15.16 11.73
C THR A 86 17.27 15.67 13.09
N GLU A 87 16.18 16.44 13.15
CA GLU A 87 15.78 17.20 14.34
C GLU A 87 14.66 16.55 15.14
N LEU A 88 13.78 15.77 14.51
CA LEU A 88 12.71 15.09 15.25
C LEU A 88 13.25 13.88 16.00
N ASP A 89 12.66 13.57 17.15
CA ASP A 89 12.95 12.36 17.92
C ASP A 89 12.50 11.11 17.16
N TYR A 90 13.26 10.02 17.33
CA TYR A 90 12.84 8.72 16.83
C TYR A 90 11.76 8.14 17.74
N LEU A 91 10.66 7.70 17.15
CA LEU A 91 9.58 7.03 17.88
C LEU A 91 9.55 5.54 17.54
N GLY A 92 9.36 4.70 18.56
CA GLY A 92 9.30 3.25 18.45
C GLY A 92 10.61 2.55 18.82
N ASP A 93 10.60 1.24 18.69
CA ASP A 93 11.65 0.30 19.14
C ASP A 93 12.27 -0.51 17.98
N ALA A 94 11.90 -0.22 16.73
CA ALA A 94 12.39 -0.99 15.58
C ALA A 94 13.92 -0.93 15.42
N GLY A 95 14.59 0.11 15.95
CA GLY A 95 16.05 0.19 16.05
C GLY A 95 16.64 -0.91 16.93
N ASP A 96 16.05 -1.13 18.10
CA ASP A 96 16.46 -2.17 19.05
C ASP A 96 16.14 -3.56 18.51
N GLU A 97 14.97 -3.72 17.90
CA GLU A 97 14.58 -4.97 17.23
C GLU A 97 15.56 -5.33 16.11
N LEU A 98 15.97 -4.36 15.29
CA LEU A 98 16.96 -4.56 14.23
C LEU A 98 18.32 -4.92 14.82
N ALA A 99 18.80 -4.22 15.85
CA ALA A 99 20.07 -4.53 16.51
C ALA A 99 20.08 -5.95 17.09
N ALA A 100 19.01 -6.33 17.79
CA ALA A 100 18.84 -7.67 18.33
C ALA A 100 18.80 -8.73 17.22
N TYR A 101 18.13 -8.42 16.10
CA TYR A 101 18.09 -9.30 14.93
C TYR A 101 19.46 -9.48 14.28
N LEU A 102 20.21 -8.40 14.07
CA LEU A 102 21.57 -8.45 13.51
C LEU A 102 22.51 -9.25 14.41
N LYS A 103 22.39 -9.12 15.74
CA LYS A 103 23.16 -9.93 16.70
C LYS A 103 22.86 -11.42 16.56
N ARG A 104 21.59 -11.81 16.43
CA ARG A 104 21.19 -13.20 16.18
C ARG A 104 21.75 -13.72 14.86
N CYS A 105 21.65 -12.95 13.78
CA CYS A 105 22.18 -13.32 12.48
C CYS A 105 23.71 -13.49 12.49
N TRP A 106 24.42 -12.59 13.18
CA TRP A 106 25.87 -12.68 13.33
C TRP A 106 26.29 -13.92 14.10
N LEU A 107 25.64 -14.21 15.25
CA LEU A 107 25.93 -15.41 16.03
C LEU A 107 25.66 -16.70 15.25
N ALA A 108 24.56 -16.74 14.49
CA ALA A 108 24.24 -17.88 13.63
C ALA A 108 25.28 -18.06 12.52
N TYR A 109 25.70 -16.97 11.87
CA TYR A 109 26.77 -16.99 10.87
C TYR A 109 28.10 -17.49 11.46
N GLN A 110 28.47 -17.03 12.66
CA GLN A 110 29.68 -17.49 13.34
C GLN A 110 29.62 -18.97 13.72
N GLY A 111 28.44 -19.49 14.05
CA GLY A 111 28.24 -20.90 14.40
C GLY A 111 28.35 -21.86 13.21
N ASN A 112 27.90 -21.45 12.02
CA ASN A 112 27.97 -22.28 10.81
C ASN A 112 28.01 -21.44 9.52
N GLU A 113 29.20 -20.96 9.15
CA GLU A 113 29.36 -20.05 8.01
C GLU A 113 29.03 -20.69 6.66
N ASP A 114 29.29 -21.98 6.52
CA ASP A 114 29.10 -22.69 5.25
C ASP A 114 27.62 -22.97 4.96
N ALA A 115 26.74 -22.86 5.97
CA ALA A 115 25.28 -22.92 5.81
C ALA A 115 24.66 -21.65 5.20
N TYR A 116 25.37 -20.52 5.20
CA TYR A 116 24.86 -19.25 4.71
C TYR A 116 25.56 -18.80 3.42
N GLU A 117 24.82 -18.14 2.52
CA GLU A 117 25.37 -17.59 1.28
C GLU A 117 26.37 -16.46 1.57
N ALA A 118 26.02 -15.54 2.48
CA ALA A 118 26.86 -14.44 2.92
C ALA A 118 26.35 -13.84 4.25
N PRO A 119 27.21 -13.14 5.03
CA PRO A 119 26.80 -12.41 6.23
C PRO A 119 26.13 -11.09 5.85
N CYS A 120 24.96 -11.17 5.23
CA CYS A 120 24.17 -10.02 4.86
C CYS A 120 22.68 -10.29 5.04
N VAL A 121 21.93 -9.24 5.38
CA VAL A 121 20.47 -9.28 5.43
C VAL A 121 19.87 -8.09 4.70
N ALA A 122 18.64 -8.24 4.22
CA ALA A 122 17.91 -7.13 3.62
C ALA A 122 16.92 -6.52 4.61
N VAL A 123 16.77 -5.19 4.59
CA VAL A 123 15.66 -4.48 5.22
C VAL A 123 14.77 -3.96 4.10
N VAL A 124 13.56 -4.51 4.00
CA VAL A 124 12.68 -4.25 2.85
C VAL A 124 11.35 -3.71 3.34
N GLN A 125 10.96 -2.57 2.78
CA GLN A 125 9.60 -2.04 2.92
C GLN A 125 9.37 -0.89 1.92
N SER A 126 8.12 -0.60 1.59
CA SER A 126 7.77 0.55 0.74
C SER A 126 8.15 1.92 1.34
N SER A 127 8.01 2.98 0.55
CA SER A 127 8.39 4.35 0.95
C SER A 127 7.60 4.84 2.16
N GLY A 128 8.24 5.60 3.06
CA GLY A 128 7.58 6.24 4.21
C GLY A 128 7.61 5.47 5.55
N PHE A 129 8.11 4.22 5.56
CA PHE A 129 8.28 3.43 6.79
C PHE A 129 9.51 3.78 7.64
N GLY A 130 10.29 4.79 7.24
CA GLY A 130 11.44 5.26 8.02
C GLY A 130 12.71 4.41 7.91
N LYS A 131 12.89 3.61 6.84
CA LYS A 131 14.05 2.72 6.65
C LYS A 131 15.42 3.42 6.84
N SER A 132 15.64 4.56 6.18
CA SER A 132 16.89 5.31 6.32
C SER A 132 17.03 5.92 7.73
N ARG A 133 15.92 6.29 8.36
CA ARG A 133 15.89 6.82 9.75
C ARG A 133 16.17 5.71 10.76
N LEU A 134 15.74 4.48 10.49
CA LEU A 134 16.08 3.28 11.25
C LEU A 134 17.59 3.01 11.23
N LEU A 135 18.25 3.19 10.09
CA LEU A 135 19.71 3.06 10.00
C LEU A 135 20.44 4.16 10.80
N LEU A 136 19.94 5.40 10.76
CA LEU A 136 20.47 6.48 11.59
C LEU A 136 20.31 6.14 13.08
N GLN A 137 19.12 5.69 13.48
CA GLN A 137 18.85 5.28 14.86
C GLN A 137 19.78 4.15 15.29
N LEU A 138 19.96 3.12 14.46
CA LEU A 138 20.89 2.03 14.73
C LEU A 138 22.32 2.58 14.92
N ALA A 139 22.78 3.49 14.07
CA ALA A 139 24.11 4.10 14.22
C ALA A 139 24.24 4.84 15.55
N GLN A 140 23.26 5.67 15.93
CA GLN A 140 23.23 6.39 17.20
C GLN A 140 23.23 5.46 18.42
N GLU A 141 22.40 4.42 18.42
CA GLU A 141 22.33 3.48 19.54
C GLU A 141 23.61 2.65 19.67
N THR A 142 24.26 2.28 18.56
CA THR A 142 25.55 1.60 18.62
C THR A 142 26.68 2.45 19.20
N ILE A 143 26.56 3.78 19.19
CA ILE A 143 27.51 4.70 19.86
C ILE A 143 27.22 4.73 21.36
N LYS A 144 25.94 4.82 21.75
CA LYS A 144 25.52 4.88 23.17
C LYS A 144 25.77 3.57 23.91
N HIS A 145 25.55 2.44 23.24
CA HIS A 145 25.62 1.08 23.78
C HIS A 145 26.88 0.35 23.28
N ASP A 146 28.06 0.69 23.84
CA ASP A 146 29.32 0.05 23.44
C ASP A 146 29.32 -1.48 23.69
N GLU A 147 28.50 -1.96 24.63
CA GLU A 147 28.30 -3.38 24.91
C GLU A 147 27.70 -4.17 23.73
N TRP A 148 27.08 -3.49 22.75
CA TRP A 148 26.61 -4.13 21.53
C TRP A 148 27.77 -4.59 20.63
N ASN A 149 28.97 -4.03 20.83
CA ASN A 149 30.16 -4.32 20.03
C ASN A 149 29.91 -4.15 18.52
N MET A 150 29.09 -3.17 18.13
CA MET A 150 28.77 -2.85 16.74
C MET A 150 29.12 -1.39 16.42
N ARG A 151 29.50 -1.12 15.17
CA ARG A 151 29.59 0.23 14.59
C ARG A 151 29.06 0.21 13.16
N VAL A 152 28.37 1.28 12.75
CA VAL A 152 27.70 1.37 11.44
C VAL A 152 28.50 2.24 10.48
N LEU A 153 28.92 1.66 9.35
CA LEU A 153 29.41 2.40 8.19
C LEU A 153 28.26 2.54 7.18
N TYR A 154 27.80 3.75 6.96
CA TYR A 154 26.68 4.05 6.07
C TYR A 154 27.12 4.40 4.65
N THR A 155 26.40 3.90 3.64
CA THR A 155 26.52 4.35 2.26
C THR A 155 25.17 4.33 1.56
N CYS A 156 24.86 5.39 0.81
CA CYS A 156 23.68 5.46 -0.03
C CYS A 156 24.05 5.19 -1.49
N ALA A 157 23.55 4.08 -2.05
CA ALA A 157 23.95 3.58 -3.36
C ALA A 157 23.25 4.28 -4.55
N ARG A 158 22.35 5.25 -4.32
CA ARG A 158 21.61 5.93 -5.40
C ARG A 158 22.54 6.59 -6.42
N PHE A 159 22.25 6.41 -7.71
CA PHE A 159 22.95 7.08 -8.81
C PHE A 159 22.28 8.42 -9.19
N GLY A 160 23.09 9.44 -9.50
CA GLY A 160 22.63 10.74 -10.00
C GLY A 160 22.20 11.74 -8.93
N LYS A 161 21.67 12.90 -9.37
CA LYS A 161 21.08 13.94 -8.49
C LYS A 161 19.75 13.43 -7.93
N SER A 162 19.80 12.64 -6.87
CA SER A 162 18.60 12.15 -6.20
C SER A 162 17.94 13.26 -5.37
N THR A 163 16.61 13.24 -5.27
CA THR A 163 15.81 14.27 -4.57
C THR A 163 15.36 13.83 -3.17
N GLY A 164 15.63 12.58 -2.77
CA GLY A 164 15.32 12.05 -1.45
C GLY A 164 16.44 12.27 -0.43
N TYR A 165 16.09 12.26 0.86
CA TYR A 165 17.02 12.40 2.00
C TYR A 165 17.14 11.06 2.75
N PRO A 166 18.30 10.70 3.35
CA PRO A 166 19.60 11.41 3.40
C PRO A 166 20.24 11.61 2.03
N ALA A 167 21.32 12.39 1.89
CA ALA A 167 21.97 12.58 0.58
C ALA A 167 22.65 11.29 0.06
N ALA A 168 22.93 11.22 -1.24
CA ALA A 168 23.71 10.12 -1.81
C ALA A 168 25.19 10.26 -1.43
N THR A 169 25.83 9.18 -0.97
CA THR A 169 27.27 9.14 -0.66
C THR A 169 28.04 8.76 -1.93
N VAL A 170 28.14 9.68 -2.88
CA VAL A 170 28.65 9.42 -4.24
C VAL A 170 30.09 8.92 -4.21
N ILE A 171 30.95 9.56 -3.41
CA ILE A 171 32.39 9.31 -3.38
C ILE A 171 32.68 7.98 -2.69
N LEU A 172 32.12 7.76 -1.50
CA LEU A 172 32.25 6.50 -0.77
C LEU A 172 31.62 5.33 -1.52
N ARG A 173 30.45 5.54 -2.16
CA ARG A 173 29.81 4.52 -3.00
C ARG A 173 30.72 4.14 -4.16
N ASP A 174 31.31 5.11 -4.86
CA ASP A 174 32.17 4.83 -6.02
C ASP A 174 33.50 4.21 -5.60
N TRP A 175 33.98 4.47 -4.38
CA TRP A 175 35.08 3.73 -3.79
C TRP A 175 34.69 2.29 -3.44
N LEU A 176 33.51 2.02 -2.90
CA LEU A 176 33.10 0.64 -2.62
C LEU A 176 32.72 -0.14 -3.88
N PHE A 177 31.96 0.47 -4.78
CA PHE A 177 31.25 -0.19 -5.89
C PHE A 177 31.62 0.41 -7.25
N LYS A 178 32.90 0.70 -7.48
CA LYS A 178 33.37 1.26 -8.75
C LYS A 178 33.00 0.32 -9.90
N ARG A 179 32.65 0.89 -11.06
CA ARG A 179 32.41 0.09 -12.26
C ARG A 179 33.66 -0.73 -12.62
N ASN A 180 33.44 -2.01 -12.90
CA ASN A 180 34.42 -3.03 -13.31
C ASN A 180 35.42 -3.40 -12.20
N GLN A 181 35.07 -3.17 -10.94
CA GLN A 181 35.88 -3.58 -9.81
C GLN A 181 35.85 -5.10 -9.62
N SER A 182 36.99 -5.68 -9.27
CA SER A 182 37.08 -7.11 -8.96
C SER A 182 36.59 -7.39 -7.54
N GLU A 183 36.11 -8.61 -7.33
CA GLU A 183 35.69 -9.10 -6.02
C GLU A 183 36.82 -8.99 -4.96
N PHE A 184 38.07 -9.18 -5.39
CA PHE A 184 39.25 -9.09 -4.54
C PHE A 184 39.54 -7.66 -4.06
N VAL A 185 39.33 -6.67 -4.92
CA VAL A 185 39.48 -5.26 -4.55
C VAL A 185 38.40 -4.87 -3.54
N LEU A 186 37.14 -5.26 -3.78
CA LEU A 186 36.06 -5.02 -2.81
C LEU A 186 36.35 -5.70 -1.46
N ARG A 187 36.81 -6.95 -1.46
CA ARG A 187 37.25 -7.64 -0.24
C ARG A 187 38.30 -6.83 0.52
N ASP A 188 39.32 -6.30 -0.16
CA ASP A 188 40.42 -5.59 0.49
C ASP A 188 39.98 -4.25 1.07
N ARG A 189 39.08 -3.53 0.39
CA ARG A 189 38.42 -2.32 0.90
C ARG A 189 37.58 -2.60 2.14
N LEU A 190 36.80 -3.68 2.14
CA LEU A 190 36.02 -4.10 3.31
C LEU A 190 36.93 -4.40 4.52
N VAL A 191 38.04 -5.10 4.28
CA VAL A 191 39.04 -5.40 5.32
C VAL A 191 39.66 -4.10 5.83
N ALA A 192 39.99 -3.14 4.95
CA ALA A 192 40.51 -1.83 5.34
C ALA A 192 39.54 -1.07 6.23
N ALA A 193 38.25 -1.00 5.86
CA ALA A 193 37.22 -0.38 6.68
C ALA A 193 37.08 -1.03 8.06
N TYR A 194 37.12 -2.36 8.14
CA TYR A 194 37.12 -3.06 9.42
C TYR A 194 38.34 -2.74 10.27
N HIS A 195 39.54 -2.73 9.68
CA HIS A 195 40.77 -2.39 10.40
C HIS A 195 40.75 -0.95 10.91
N TYR A 196 40.32 -0.01 10.09
CA TYR A 196 40.15 1.39 10.48
C TYR A 196 39.19 1.53 11.67
N ALA A 197 38.04 0.86 11.62
CA ALA A 197 37.09 0.85 12.73
C ALA A 197 37.68 0.27 14.01
N GLN A 198 38.45 -0.83 13.91
CA GLN A 198 39.07 -1.44 15.08
C GLN A 198 40.08 -0.51 15.77
N GLU A 199 40.89 0.20 14.99
CA GLU A 199 41.91 1.12 15.48
C GLU A 199 41.30 2.39 16.08
N ASN A 200 40.12 2.80 15.59
CA ASN A 200 39.43 4.04 15.98
C ASN A 200 38.09 3.80 16.68
N TRP A 201 37.88 2.63 17.31
CA TRP A 201 36.56 2.16 17.76
C TRP A 201 35.80 3.13 18.67
N ALA A 202 36.54 3.85 19.51
CA ALA A 202 35.98 4.81 20.46
C ALA A 202 35.33 6.03 19.80
N THR A 203 35.80 6.45 18.61
CA THR A 203 35.39 7.69 17.94
C THR A 203 34.82 7.50 16.54
N VAL A 204 35.05 6.32 15.93
CA VAL A 204 34.63 6.05 14.55
C VAL A 204 33.11 6.10 14.36
N GLY A 205 32.35 5.85 15.42
CA GLY A 205 30.88 5.93 15.38
C GLY A 205 30.40 7.36 15.14
N ASP A 206 30.92 8.33 15.91
CA ASP A 206 30.58 9.76 15.74
C ASP A 206 31.00 10.25 14.36
N GLU A 207 32.19 9.86 13.91
CA GLU A 207 32.71 10.22 12.58
C GLU A 207 31.78 9.71 11.46
N TRP A 208 31.39 8.43 11.50
CA TRP A 208 30.56 7.86 10.44
C TRP A 208 29.10 8.25 10.53
N LEU A 209 28.63 8.74 11.68
CA LEU A 209 27.29 9.30 11.83
C LEU A 209 27.09 10.52 10.91
N GLU A 210 28.14 11.30 10.66
CA GLU A 210 28.09 12.46 9.76
C GLU A 210 27.75 12.08 8.31
N LEU A 211 27.96 10.82 7.89
CA LEU A 211 27.60 10.35 6.54
C LEU A 211 26.10 10.41 6.25
N PHE A 212 25.26 10.47 7.29
CA PHE A 212 23.82 10.63 7.14
C PHE A 212 23.41 12.08 6.88
N THR A 213 24.18 13.06 7.37
CA THR A 213 23.75 14.46 7.49
C THR A 213 24.60 15.43 6.67
N HIS A 214 25.91 15.19 6.54
CA HIS A 214 26.87 16.10 5.92
C HIS A 214 27.49 15.50 4.66
N SER A 215 27.34 16.21 3.53
CA SER A 215 27.94 15.75 2.25
C SER A 215 29.47 15.73 2.27
N GLU A 216 30.11 16.55 3.12
CA GLU A 216 31.58 16.60 3.26
C GLU A 216 32.16 15.35 3.93
N ALA A 217 31.34 14.64 4.72
CA ALA A 217 31.74 13.38 5.35
C ALA A 217 31.99 12.28 4.30
N ASP A 218 31.32 12.34 3.14
CA ASP A 218 31.48 11.38 2.04
C ASP A 218 32.92 11.34 1.53
N GLU A 219 33.53 12.51 1.31
CA GLU A 219 34.94 12.64 0.87
C GLU A 219 35.93 12.35 2.00
N THR A 220 35.64 12.88 3.19
CA THR A 220 36.52 12.77 4.36
C THR A 220 36.68 11.31 4.81
N VAL A 221 35.57 10.59 4.95
CA VAL A 221 35.60 9.17 5.35
C VAL A 221 36.25 8.33 4.26
N GLN A 222 35.93 8.56 2.99
CA GLN A 222 36.52 7.80 1.89
C GLN A 222 38.06 7.96 1.85
N THR A 223 38.58 9.17 2.02
CA THR A 223 40.04 9.43 2.04
C THR A 223 40.73 8.64 3.16
N LYS A 224 40.18 8.67 4.37
CA LYS A 224 40.71 7.92 5.52
C LYS A 224 40.71 6.40 5.29
N LEU A 225 39.67 5.89 4.62
CA LEU A 225 39.57 4.47 4.28
C LEU A 225 40.56 4.07 3.18
N GLU A 226 40.85 4.95 2.22
CA GLU A 226 41.91 4.75 1.23
C GLU A 226 43.30 4.72 1.86
N ASP A 227 43.58 5.61 2.81
CA ASP A 227 44.83 5.61 3.57
C ASP A 227 45.00 4.31 4.37
N ALA A 228 43.91 3.83 4.99
CA ALA A 228 43.90 2.54 5.68
C ALA A 228 44.14 1.35 4.73
N GLU A 229 43.56 1.40 3.52
CA GLU A 229 43.78 0.40 2.48
C GLU A 229 45.26 0.37 2.06
N ALA A 230 45.86 1.53 1.79
CA ALA A 230 47.26 1.66 1.41
C ALA A 230 48.21 1.17 2.52
N ALA A 231 47.91 1.49 3.79
CA ALA A 231 48.70 1.05 4.94
C ALA A 231 48.66 -0.48 5.15
N LEU A 232 47.55 -1.14 4.83
CA LEU A 232 47.46 -2.60 4.88
C LEU A 232 48.24 -3.27 3.74
N GLN A 233 48.21 -2.66 2.55
CA GLN A 233 48.97 -3.16 1.40
C GLN A 233 50.48 -3.07 1.64
N SER A 234 50.98 -1.97 2.22
CA SER A 234 52.41 -1.81 2.54
C SER A 234 52.90 -2.81 3.60
N LYS A 235 52.13 -3.02 4.67
CA LYS A 235 52.43 -4.04 5.71
C LYS A 235 52.49 -5.46 5.14
N SER A 236 51.63 -5.78 4.17
CA SER A 236 51.67 -7.08 3.50
C SER A 236 52.92 -7.27 2.65
N ALA A 237 53.40 -6.22 1.98
CA ALA A 237 54.61 -6.25 1.16
C ALA A 237 55.91 -6.41 1.99
N GLU A 238 56.00 -5.75 3.14
CA GLU A 238 57.16 -5.87 4.06
C GLU A 238 57.26 -7.24 4.76
N SER A 239 56.12 -7.87 5.07
CA SER A 239 56.09 -9.20 5.70
C SER A 239 56.66 -10.32 4.81
N THR A 240 56.75 -10.09 3.49
CA THR A 240 57.37 -11.02 2.52
C THR A 240 58.91 -10.94 2.52
N LYS A 241 59.53 -10.04 3.29
CA LYS A 241 61.00 -9.83 3.33
C LYS A 241 61.69 -10.16 4.67
N LYS A 242 60.95 -10.60 5.70
CA LYS A 242 61.57 -11.03 6.98
C LYS A 242 61.22 -12.47 7.32
N THR A 243 62.13 -13.36 6.97
CA THR A 243 62.28 -14.67 7.62
C THR A 243 62.91 -14.49 9.00
N SER A 244 62.48 -15.37 9.91
CA SER A 244 63.08 -15.76 11.20
C SER A 244 62.81 -14.91 12.46
N THR A 245 62.22 -15.64 13.42
CA THR A 245 62.38 -15.58 14.88
C THR A 245 62.11 -14.26 15.59
N ASP A 246 60.95 -14.19 16.25
CA ASP A 246 60.93 -14.29 17.72
C ASP A 246 59.50 -14.57 18.24
N LYS A 247 59.37 -15.65 19.03
CA LYS A 247 58.21 -15.93 19.87
C LYS A 247 58.45 -15.24 21.21
N ALA A 248 57.68 -14.21 21.53
CA ALA A 248 57.53 -13.73 22.90
C ALA A 248 56.07 -13.32 23.15
N THR A 249 55.41 -14.19 23.91
CA THR A 249 54.38 -13.92 24.92
C THR A 249 53.76 -12.52 24.92
N GLN A 250 52.55 -12.40 24.37
CA GLN A 250 51.60 -11.39 24.81
C GLN A 250 50.36 -12.09 25.37
N GLU A 251 50.07 -11.72 26.62
CA GLU A 251 48.92 -12.15 27.39
C GLU A 251 47.62 -11.88 26.64
N SER A 252 46.78 -12.90 26.56
CA SER A 252 45.51 -12.89 25.85
C SER A 252 44.47 -12.08 26.63
N SER A 253 44.47 -10.75 26.48
CA SER A 253 43.21 -10.01 26.57
C SER A 253 42.44 -10.32 25.28
N GLN A 254 41.46 -11.25 25.35
CA GLN A 254 40.56 -11.51 24.23
C GLN A 254 39.93 -10.18 23.81
N THR A 255 40.33 -9.67 22.64
CA THR A 255 39.68 -8.48 22.07
C THR A 255 38.21 -8.82 21.84
N PRO A 256 37.26 -7.98 22.29
CA PRO A 256 35.84 -8.28 22.15
C PRO A 256 35.49 -8.44 20.67
N GLY A 257 34.58 -9.38 20.37
CA GLY A 257 34.15 -9.71 19.02
C GLY A 257 33.35 -8.57 18.38
N ARG A 258 34.06 -7.56 17.88
CA ARG A 258 33.50 -6.34 17.30
C ARG A 258 33.00 -6.56 15.87
N VAL A 259 31.81 -6.07 15.56
CA VAL A 259 31.16 -6.24 14.26
C VAL A 259 31.01 -4.90 13.57
N LEU A 260 31.53 -4.79 12.35
CA LEU A 260 31.27 -3.68 11.46
C LEU A 260 29.98 -3.94 10.70
N ILE A 261 28.98 -3.08 10.86
CA ILE A 261 27.75 -3.10 10.09
C ILE A 261 27.92 -2.21 8.86
N LEU A 262 27.96 -2.80 7.67
CA LEU A 262 27.94 -2.06 6.40
C LEU A 262 26.48 -1.83 5.99
N ALA A 263 25.96 -0.63 6.24
CA ALA A 263 24.60 -0.25 5.89
C ALA A 263 24.54 0.36 4.48
N VAL A 264 23.96 -0.36 3.53
CA VAL A 264 23.82 0.05 2.13
C VAL A 264 22.38 0.44 1.85
N ASP A 265 22.09 1.73 1.81
CA ASP A 265 20.76 2.25 1.50
C ASP A 265 20.54 2.39 -0.01
N SER A 266 19.29 2.23 -0.45
CA SER A 266 18.87 2.16 -1.85
C SER A 266 19.65 1.10 -2.65
N ALA A 267 19.80 -0.07 -2.04
CA ALA A 267 20.62 -1.16 -2.55
C ALA A 267 20.20 -1.67 -3.94
N ARG A 268 18.97 -1.40 -4.42
CA ARG A 268 18.54 -1.75 -5.79
C ARG A 268 19.43 -1.16 -6.87
N ALA A 269 20.11 -0.04 -6.59
CA ALA A 269 21.08 0.54 -7.50
C ALA A 269 22.18 -0.47 -7.88
N LEU A 270 22.59 -1.30 -6.91
CA LEU A 270 23.60 -2.34 -7.09
C LEU A 270 23.09 -3.56 -7.89
N LEU A 271 21.77 -3.74 -8.02
CA LEU A 271 21.19 -4.77 -8.92
C LEU A 271 21.35 -4.38 -10.39
N THR A 272 21.31 -3.08 -10.69
CA THR A 272 21.33 -2.56 -12.07
C THR A 272 22.73 -2.40 -12.67
N GLN A 273 23.79 -2.52 -11.85
CA GLN A 273 25.17 -2.51 -12.35
C GLN A 273 25.60 -3.93 -12.75
N GLU A 274 25.77 -4.16 -14.05
CA GLU A 274 26.31 -5.42 -14.57
C GLU A 274 27.86 -5.37 -14.64
N HIS A 275 28.49 -6.40 -14.08
CA HIS A 275 29.92 -6.70 -14.13
C HIS A 275 30.12 -8.14 -14.57
N CYS A 276 30.72 -8.35 -15.74
CA CYS A 276 31.13 -9.68 -16.19
C CYS A 276 29.98 -10.73 -16.11
N ASN A 277 28.75 -10.35 -16.50
CA ASN A 277 27.52 -11.15 -16.35
C ASN A 277 27.07 -11.39 -14.88
N SER A 278 27.39 -10.47 -13.97
CA SER A 278 27.05 -10.46 -12.54
C SER A 278 26.59 -9.11 -12.04
N ASN A 279 25.61 -9.05 -11.13
CA ASN A 279 25.30 -7.80 -10.44
C ASN A 279 26.28 -7.53 -9.27
N CYS A 280 26.35 -6.26 -8.82
CA CYS A 280 27.23 -5.83 -7.72
C CYS A 280 26.83 -6.41 -6.35
N ILE A 281 25.55 -6.77 -6.14
CA ILE A 281 25.11 -7.44 -4.91
C ILE A 281 25.78 -8.81 -4.77
N ARG A 282 25.87 -9.60 -5.84
CA ARG A 282 26.58 -10.88 -5.81
C ARG A 282 28.07 -10.70 -5.55
N LEU A 283 28.70 -9.66 -6.12
CA LEU A 283 30.09 -9.34 -5.83
C LEU A 283 30.29 -8.99 -4.34
N LEU A 284 29.38 -8.20 -3.76
CA LEU A 284 29.40 -7.85 -2.34
C LEU A 284 29.26 -9.09 -1.44
N ARG A 285 28.29 -9.98 -1.71
CA ARG A 285 28.09 -11.23 -0.97
C ARG A 285 29.37 -12.07 -0.94
N ASN A 286 29.99 -12.28 -2.10
CA ASN A 286 31.22 -13.05 -2.20
C ASN A 286 32.40 -12.36 -1.48
N ALA A 287 32.53 -11.05 -1.64
CA ALA A 287 33.58 -10.26 -1.01
C ALA A 287 33.46 -10.27 0.52
N LEU A 288 32.25 -10.23 1.08
CA LEU A 288 31.98 -10.31 2.52
C LEU A 288 32.43 -11.65 3.10
N VAL A 289 32.12 -12.77 2.44
CA VAL A 289 32.58 -14.10 2.87
C VAL A 289 34.11 -14.16 2.89
N ARG A 290 34.77 -13.67 1.83
CA ARG A 290 36.23 -13.66 1.75
C ARG A 290 36.87 -12.70 2.76
N ALA A 291 36.26 -11.55 3.01
CA ALA A 291 36.74 -10.56 3.97
C ALA A 291 36.69 -11.13 5.39
N ASN A 292 35.57 -11.72 5.80
CA ASN A 292 35.44 -12.36 7.11
C ASN A 292 36.41 -13.53 7.30
N LYS A 293 36.62 -14.37 6.27
CA LYS A 293 37.67 -15.40 6.30
C LYS A 293 39.07 -14.82 6.50
N ARG A 294 39.37 -13.65 5.93
CA ARG A 294 40.66 -12.96 6.10
C ARG A 294 40.80 -12.36 7.51
N ILE A 295 39.74 -11.76 8.05
CA ILE A 295 39.71 -11.18 9.40
C ILE A 295 39.90 -12.25 10.48
N ARG A 296 39.29 -13.43 10.33
CA ARG A 296 39.48 -14.50 11.33
C ARG A 296 40.88 -15.12 11.31
N LYS A 297 41.52 -15.16 10.15
CA LYS A 297 42.93 -15.60 10.04
C LYS A 297 43.89 -14.72 10.84
N SER A 298 43.56 -13.45 11.08
CA SER A 298 44.32 -12.58 11.98
C SER A 298 43.93 -12.68 13.46
N GLN A 299 43.26 -13.78 13.85
CA GLN A 299 42.83 -14.10 15.22
C GLN A 299 41.94 -13.04 15.89
N ARG A 300 41.17 -12.29 15.11
CA ARG A 300 40.16 -11.35 15.64
C ARG A 300 38.81 -12.06 15.78
N ALA A 301 38.13 -11.88 16.91
CA ALA A 301 36.81 -12.49 17.19
C ALA A 301 35.63 -11.81 16.45
N GLY A 302 35.89 -10.74 15.70
CA GLY A 302 34.91 -9.90 15.03
C GLY A 302 34.81 -10.11 13.51
N GLY A 303 34.10 -9.21 12.84
CA GLY A 303 33.96 -9.24 11.38
C GLY A 303 33.04 -8.18 10.81
N ILE A 304 32.52 -8.43 9.60
CA ILE A 304 31.70 -7.50 8.83
C ILE A 304 30.38 -8.17 8.49
N PHE A 305 29.28 -7.47 8.75
CA PHE A 305 27.93 -7.88 8.38
C PHE A 305 27.25 -6.76 7.58
N ALA A 306 26.62 -7.09 6.45
CA ALA A 306 25.98 -6.07 5.60
C ALA A 306 24.46 -6.01 5.79
N VAL A 307 23.92 -4.80 5.73
CA VAL A 307 22.48 -4.52 5.77
C VAL A 307 22.09 -3.82 4.48
N LEU A 308 21.33 -4.50 3.62
CA LEU A 308 20.90 -4.00 2.32
C LEU A 308 19.49 -3.44 2.44
N VAL A 309 19.33 -2.12 2.33
CA VAL A 309 18.05 -1.45 2.54
C VAL A 309 17.46 -1.01 1.21
N ASP A 310 16.21 -1.41 0.93
CA ASP A 310 15.51 -0.97 -0.28
C ASP A 310 13.98 -1.06 -0.15
N MET A 311 13.28 -0.58 -1.18
CA MET A 311 11.85 -0.80 -1.40
C MET A 311 11.59 -2.04 -2.24
N ASN A 312 12.55 -2.43 -3.09
CA ASN A 312 12.45 -3.60 -3.95
C ASN A 312 12.82 -4.88 -3.18
N PRO A 313 11.84 -5.77 -2.93
CA PRO A 313 12.10 -7.02 -2.22
C PRO A 313 13.10 -7.94 -2.92
N LYS A 314 13.30 -7.80 -4.24
CA LYS A 314 14.29 -8.61 -4.99
C LYS A 314 15.73 -8.42 -4.49
N VAL A 315 16.02 -7.39 -3.71
CA VAL A 315 17.31 -7.22 -3.02
C VAL A 315 17.57 -8.37 -2.02
N SER A 316 16.52 -8.99 -1.46
CA SER A 316 16.63 -10.14 -0.55
C SER A 316 16.70 -11.49 -1.27
N GLY A 317 16.45 -11.54 -2.59
CA GLY A 317 16.31 -12.80 -3.33
C GLY A 317 17.61 -13.60 -3.51
N PRO A 318 17.50 -14.91 -3.78
CA PRO A 318 18.61 -15.73 -4.26
C PRO A 318 19.05 -15.26 -5.65
N MET A 319 20.35 -15.36 -5.92
CA MET A 319 20.91 -14.98 -7.22
C MET A 319 21.15 -16.25 -8.06
N PRO A 320 20.79 -16.28 -9.36
CA PRO A 320 21.02 -17.45 -10.19
C PRO A 320 22.49 -17.89 -10.15
N PRO A 321 22.77 -19.21 -10.08
CA PRO A 321 24.14 -19.70 -10.06
C PRO A 321 24.88 -19.29 -11.33
N LEU A 322 26.14 -18.88 -11.18
CA LEU A 322 27.03 -18.74 -12.32
C LEU A 322 27.17 -20.13 -12.96
N ARG A 323 27.14 -20.24 -14.30
CA ARG A 323 27.32 -21.50 -15.07
C ARG A 323 28.62 -22.28 -14.77
N SER A 324 29.42 -21.86 -13.79
CA SER A 324 30.69 -22.44 -13.35
C SER A 324 30.64 -23.05 -11.94
N TRP A 325 29.56 -22.90 -11.17
CA TRP A 325 29.49 -23.45 -9.80
C TRP A 325 28.71 -24.76 -9.75
N SER A 326 29.23 -25.76 -10.46
CA SER A 326 28.81 -27.15 -10.28
C SER A 326 29.54 -27.70 -9.06
N SER A 327 28.99 -27.47 -7.88
CA SER A 327 29.35 -28.21 -6.67
C SER A 327 28.05 -28.69 -6.04
N ALA A 328 27.67 -29.92 -6.36
CA ALA A 328 26.71 -30.65 -5.55
C ALA A 328 27.29 -30.77 -4.13
N GLY A 329 26.72 -30.06 -3.16
CA GLY A 329 27.21 -30.06 -1.78
C GLY A 329 26.63 -28.92 -0.95
N ASN A 330 25.45 -29.16 -0.38
CA ASN A 330 24.67 -28.35 0.56
C ASN A 330 24.14 -27.01 0.02
N GLU A 331 22.81 -26.92 -0.07
CA GLU A 331 22.08 -25.72 -0.43
C GLU A 331 22.30 -24.64 0.65
N LYS A 332 22.96 -23.54 0.27
CA LYS A 332 23.23 -22.42 1.18
C LYS A 332 21.97 -21.57 1.34
N THR A 333 21.72 -21.13 2.56
CA THR A 333 20.54 -20.34 2.91
C THR A 333 20.86 -18.84 3.00
N LEU A 334 19.85 -18.00 2.77
CA LEU A 334 19.92 -16.56 3.02
C LEU A 334 19.28 -16.23 4.36
N PHE A 335 19.73 -15.15 5.00
CA PHE A 335 19.03 -14.62 6.16
C PHE A 335 17.65 -14.07 5.74
N PRO A 336 16.59 -14.35 6.49
CA PRO A 336 15.27 -13.79 6.23
C PRO A 336 15.31 -12.25 6.13
N PRO A 337 14.58 -11.61 5.22
CA PRO A 337 14.53 -10.15 5.20
C PRO A 337 13.85 -9.60 6.46
N PHE A 338 14.40 -8.52 6.99
CA PHE A 338 13.75 -7.74 8.03
C PHE A 338 12.69 -6.84 7.40
N VAL A 339 11.43 -7.27 7.48
CA VAL A 339 10.29 -6.54 6.93
C VAL A 339 9.84 -5.49 7.94
N LEU A 340 9.96 -4.20 7.59
CA LEU A 340 9.72 -3.09 8.52
C LEU A 340 8.23 -2.76 8.64
N THR A 341 7.44 -3.61 9.30
CA THR A 341 6.01 -3.36 9.58
C THR A 341 5.76 -2.71 10.94
N HIS A 342 6.67 -2.91 11.90
CA HIS A 342 6.56 -2.46 13.29
C HIS A 342 6.38 -0.93 13.43
N THR A 343 6.91 -0.16 12.48
CA THR A 343 6.81 1.31 12.48
C THR A 343 5.45 1.82 11.99
N MET A 344 4.58 0.96 11.46
CA MET A 344 3.20 1.32 11.13
C MET A 344 2.46 1.74 12.41
N ASP A 345 1.73 2.86 12.33
CA ASP A 345 0.97 3.46 13.44
C ASP A 345 1.83 3.89 14.65
N VAL A 346 3.16 3.99 14.54
CA VAL A 346 4.02 4.33 15.69
C VAL A 346 3.67 5.69 16.34
N TYR A 347 3.30 6.68 15.52
CA TYR A 347 2.86 7.99 16.01
C TYR A 347 1.48 7.91 16.69
N TRP A 348 0.55 7.12 16.15
CA TRP A 348 -0.75 6.88 16.79
C TRP A 348 -0.57 6.19 18.14
N ARG A 349 0.20 5.10 18.21
CA ARG A 349 0.48 4.42 19.48
C ARG A 349 1.15 5.33 20.49
N HIS A 350 2.09 6.17 20.06
CA HIS A 350 2.72 7.17 20.93
C HIS A 350 1.68 8.17 21.48
N ARG A 351 0.75 8.65 20.64
CA ARG A 351 -0.35 9.52 21.05
C ARG A 351 -1.26 8.85 22.08
N VAL A 352 -1.66 7.60 21.84
CA VAL A 352 -2.49 6.80 22.75
C VAL A 352 -1.78 6.60 24.10
N ALA A 353 -0.49 6.26 24.07
CA ALA A 353 0.32 6.09 25.27
C ALA A 353 0.43 7.39 26.09
N LEU A 354 0.62 8.55 25.43
CA LEU A 354 0.63 9.87 26.10
C LEU A 354 -0.72 10.21 26.74
N ALA A 355 -1.82 9.84 26.09
CA ALA A 355 -3.17 10.03 26.62
C ALA A 355 -3.52 9.06 27.76
N LYS A 356 -2.72 8.00 27.98
CA LYS A 356 -2.92 6.97 29.00
C LYS A 356 -4.28 6.28 28.92
N VAL A 357 -4.73 6.02 27.70
CA VAL A 357 -5.98 5.30 27.39
C VAL A 357 -5.69 4.08 26.51
N ASP A 358 -6.63 3.15 26.39
CA ASP A 358 -6.57 2.09 25.38
C ASP A 358 -6.90 2.64 23.97
N GLU A 359 -6.55 1.88 22.93
CA GLU A 359 -6.74 2.31 21.54
C GLU A 359 -8.22 2.53 21.18
N VAL A 360 -9.14 1.71 21.69
CA VAL A 360 -10.58 1.82 21.38
C VAL A 360 -11.14 3.11 21.98
N THR A 361 -10.78 3.42 23.22
CA THR A 361 -11.14 4.69 23.86
C THR A 361 -10.57 5.90 23.11
N ALA A 362 -9.34 5.81 22.62
CA ALA A 362 -8.75 6.86 21.79
C ALA A 362 -9.49 7.04 20.45
N TYR A 363 -9.89 5.94 19.79
CA TYR A 363 -10.70 6.01 18.58
C TYR A 363 -12.07 6.62 18.83
N LYS A 364 -12.75 6.23 19.92
CA LYS A 364 -14.03 6.84 20.33
C LYS A 364 -13.89 8.34 20.51
N ALA A 365 -12.91 8.80 21.29
CA ALA A 365 -12.68 10.23 21.51
C ALA A 365 -12.42 10.99 20.20
N LEU A 366 -11.66 10.39 19.27
CA LEU A 366 -11.42 10.95 17.94
C LEU A 366 -12.69 11.02 17.07
N VAL A 367 -13.56 10.03 17.17
CA VAL A 367 -14.79 9.97 16.35
C VAL A 367 -15.85 10.94 16.88
N THR A 368 -15.92 11.14 18.19
CA THR A 368 -16.95 11.98 18.84
C THR A 368 -16.53 13.42 19.07
N GLN A 369 -15.31 13.82 18.70
CA GLN A 369 -14.88 15.22 18.86
C GLN A 369 -15.37 16.11 17.72
N ASP A 370 -15.74 17.35 18.06
CA ASP A 370 -16.22 18.33 17.08
C ASP A 370 -15.08 19.09 16.36
N ASN A 371 -13.83 18.93 16.81
CA ASN A 371 -12.69 19.61 16.22
C ASN A 371 -12.15 18.84 15.01
N GLU A 372 -12.55 19.25 13.80
CA GLU A 372 -12.10 18.64 12.54
C GLU A 372 -10.57 18.68 12.34
N GLU A 373 -9.87 19.68 12.90
CA GLU A 373 -8.42 19.80 12.75
C GLU A 373 -7.67 18.86 13.67
N GLU A 374 -8.14 18.70 14.90
CA GLU A 374 -7.58 17.71 15.80
C GLU A 374 -7.88 16.29 15.31
N ALA A 375 -9.05 16.09 14.68
CA ALA A 375 -9.39 14.83 14.04
C ALA A 375 -8.44 14.52 12.88
N TRP A 376 -8.17 15.53 12.06
CA TRP A 376 -7.18 15.43 11.00
C TRP A 376 -5.78 15.12 11.54
N ASN A 377 -5.34 15.83 12.58
CA ASN A 377 -4.03 15.63 13.18
C ASN A 377 -3.87 14.20 13.72
N ALA A 378 -4.93 13.62 14.28
CA ALA A 378 -4.96 12.21 14.66
C ALA A 378 -4.90 11.27 13.45
N LEU A 379 -5.66 11.52 12.39
CA LEU A 379 -5.63 10.69 11.18
C LEU A 379 -4.24 10.62 10.55
N VAL A 380 -3.47 11.71 10.57
CA VAL A 380 -2.10 11.74 10.03
C VAL A 380 -1.13 10.89 10.86
N SER A 381 -1.41 10.69 12.15
CA SER A 381 -0.61 9.81 13.01
C SER A 381 -0.86 8.32 12.76
N MET A 382 -1.92 8.00 12.01
CA MET A 382 -2.26 6.64 11.59
C MET A 382 -1.62 6.33 10.24
N GLY A 383 -0.88 5.24 10.19
CA GLY A 383 -0.24 4.72 9.02
C GLY A 383 1.27 4.87 9.09
N ARG A 384 1.85 5.37 8.00
CA ARG A 384 3.30 5.48 7.86
C ARG A 384 3.85 6.63 8.72
N PRO A 385 4.99 6.45 9.40
CA PRO A 385 5.67 7.51 10.15
C PRO A 385 5.90 8.81 9.37
N MET A 386 6.16 8.69 8.07
CA MET A 386 6.44 9.83 7.19
C MET A 386 5.32 10.87 7.16
N TRP A 387 4.06 10.48 7.33
CA TRP A 387 2.93 11.42 7.29
C TRP A 387 2.96 12.36 8.49
N ALA A 388 3.02 11.80 9.69
CA ALA A 388 3.10 12.55 10.95
C ALA A 388 4.36 13.40 11.05
N SER A 389 5.52 12.84 10.70
CA SER A 389 6.79 13.57 10.79
C SER A 389 6.83 14.77 9.84
N THR A 390 6.23 14.67 8.66
CA THR A 390 6.12 15.78 7.71
C THR A 390 5.23 16.89 8.25
N VAL A 391 4.06 16.55 8.83
CA VAL A 391 3.16 17.55 9.42
C VAL A 391 3.80 18.20 10.65
N GLN A 392 4.38 17.42 11.55
CA GLN A 392 5.03 17.94 12.76
C GLN A 392 6.16 18.91 12.41
N THR A 393 6.98 18.57 11.40
CA THR A 393 8.03 19.47 10.91
C THR A 393 7.47 20.79 10.39
N HIS A 394 6.37 20.74 9.65
CA HIS A 394 5.72 21.95 9.14
C HIS A 394 5.26 22.85 10.29
N ILE A 395 4.60 22.27 11.30
CA ILE A 395 4.13 22.99 12.48
C ILE A 395 5.31 23.61 13.24
N THR A 396 6.33 22.82 13.60
CA THR A 396 7.48 23.29 14.37
C THR A 396 8.21 24.44 13.67
N LYS A 397 8.47 24.35 12.36
CA LYS A 397 9.19 25.40 11.63
C LYS A 397 8.44 26.73 11.58
N HIS A 398 7.11 26.71 11.54
CA HIS A 398 6.30 27.91 11.43
C HIS A 398 5.99 28.54 12.80
N GLN A 399 5.92 27.73 13.88
CA GLN A 399 5.80 28.25 15.27
C GLN A 399 7.00 29.11 15.68
N TYR A 400 8.20 28.87 15.12
CA TYR A 400 9.39 29.69 15.36
C TYR A 400 9.42 31.01 14.58
N LYS A 401 8.59 31.18 13.54
CA LYS A 401 8.70 32.33 12.61
C LYS A 401 7.61 33.39 12.75
N ASP A 402 6.40 33.03 13.14
CA ASP A 402 5.30 33.99 13.32
C ASP A 402 4.38 33.56 14.46
N GLN A 403 4.05 34.49 15.36
CA GLN A 403 3.00 34.35 16.38
C GLN A 403 1.59 34.36 15.71
N CYS A 404 1.35 33.52 14.71
CA CYS A 404 0.12 33.45 13.93
C CYS A 404 -0.62 32.13 14.21
N HIS A 405 -1.96 32.20 14.22
CA HIS A 405 -2.90 31.18 14.66
C HIS A 405 -2.65 29.76 14.08
N ASP A 406 -2.54 28.75 14.97
CA ASP A 406 -2.24 27.32 14.71
C ASP A 406 -3.09 26.66 13.59
N VAL A 407 -4.33 27.14 13.41
CA VAL A 407 -5.38 26.51 12.59
C VAL A 407 -5.04 26.49 11.08
N ALA A 408 -4.62 27.63 10.52
CA ALA A 408 -4.35 27.74 9.08
C ALA A 408 -3.12 26.90 8.65
N LEU A 409 -2.16 26.71 9.55
CA LEU A 409 -0.93 25.95 9.33
C LEU A 409 -1.19 24.45 9.22
N ILE A 410 -2.01 23.88 10.11
CA ILE A 410 -2.38 22.46 10.08
C ILE A 410 -3.12 22.14 8.77
N SER A 411 -4.01 23.02 8.33
CA SER A 411 -4.72 22.83 7.06
C SER A 411 -3.81 22.86 5.83
N GLU A 412 -2.70 23.60 5.85
CA GLU A 412 -1.77 23.64 4.72
C GLU A 412 -0.85 22.39 4.72
N ALA A 413 -0.32 22.03 5.89
CA ALA A 413 0.43 20.79 6.09
C ALA A 413 -0.37 19.56 5.62
N ALA A 414 -1.67 19.52 5.95
CA ALA A 414 -2.61 18.50 5.51
C ALA A 414 -2.60 18.32 3.99
N LYS A 415 -2.74 19.41 3.24
CA LYS A 415 -2.75 19.39 1.78
C LYS A 415 -1.43 18.92 1.23
N CYS A 416 -0.31 19.40 1.76
CA CYS A 416 1.02 19.00 1.33
C CYS A 416 1.21 17.48 1.43
N VAL A 417 0.78 16.90 2.55
CA VAL A 417 0.92 15.46 2.81
C VAL A 417 -0.03 14.61 1.95
N VAL A 418 -1.29 15.02 1.76
CA VAL A 418 -2.21 14.34 0.83
C VAL A 418 -1.72 14.44 -0.62
N ASN A 419 -1.17 15.59 -1.02
CA ASN A 419 -0.57 15.78 -2.34
C ASN A 419 0.64 14.86 -2.53
N LEU A 420 1.50 14.75 -1.51
CA LEU A 420 2.63 13.84 -1.52
C LEU A 420 2.17 12.39 -1.65
N ALA A 421 1.15 11.97 -0.90
CA ALA A 421 0.59 10.63 -0.98
C ALA A 421 0.04 10.31 -2.38
N GLY A 422 -0.74 11.20 -2.98
CA GLY A 422 -1.25 11.04 -4.34
C GLY A 422 -0.14 10.97 -5.38
N ASN A 423 0.89 11.81 -5.26
CA ASN A 423 2.05 11.75 -6.15
C ASN A 423 2.80 10.42 -6.00
N LYS A 424 2.99 9.92 -4.76
CA LYS A 424 3.66 8.65 -4.48
C LYS A 424 2.94 7.45 -5.11
N LEU A 425 1.61 7.45 -5.13
CA LEU A 425 0.80 6.44 -5.83
C LEU A 425 0.96 6.50 -7.36
N LEU A 426 1.48 7.61 -7.89
CA LEU A 426 1.80 7.81 -9.30
C LEU A 426 3.34 7.92 -9.52
N VAL A 427 4.12 7.20 -8.72
CA VAL A 427 5.60 7.13 -8.82
C VAL A 427 6.26 8.51 -8.73
N GLY A 428 5.74 9.39 -7.87
CA GLY A 428 6.20 10.77 -7.69
C GLY A 428 5.64 11.78 -8.70
N CYS A 429 4.89 11.34 -9.71
CA CYS A 429 4.32 12.21 -10.73
C CYS A 429 3.08 12.96 -10.21
N SER A 430 2.83 14.17 -10.73
CA SER A 430 1.59 14.91 -10.42
C SER A 430 0.37 14.30 -11.13
N PRO A 431 -0.74 14.03 -10.42
CA PRO A 431 -1.96 13.48 -11.02
C PRO A 431 -2.75 14.52 -11.84
N HIS A 432 -2.37 15.80 -11.82
CA HIS A 432 -3.00 16.84 -12.64
C HIS A 432 -2.52 16.86 -14.10
N ILE A 433 -1.58 15.98 -14.47
CA ILE A 433 -0.98 15.94 -15.80
C ILE A 433 -1.37 14.63 -16.47
N ALA A 434 -2.19 14.70 -17.52
CA ALA A 434 -2.72 13.51 -18.19
C ALA A 434 -1.63 12.56 -18.72
N THR A 435 -0.51 13.08 -19.21
CA THR A 435 0.61 12.27 -19.73
C THR A 435 1.31 11.44 -18.66
N ASN A 436 1.09 11.73 -17.38
CA ASN A 436 1.63 10.94 -16.27
C ASN A 436 0.85 9.65 -16.02
N PHE A 437 -0.33 9.47 -16.62
CA PHE A 437 -1.07 8.20 -16.59
C PHE A 437 -0.60 7.34 -17.76
N ASN A 438 0.42 6.51 -17.53
CA ASN A 438 1.05 5.67 -18.53
C ASN A 438 1.52 4.34 -17.91
N GLU A 439 2.13 3.47 -18.71
CA GLU A 439 2.60 2.15 -18.27
C GLU A 439 3.54 2.20 -17.05
N LYS A 440 4.43 3.21 -16.97
CA LYS A 440 5.38 3.33 -15.84
C LYS A 440 4.69 3.61 -14.52
N THR A 441 3.54 4.28 -14.56
CA THR A 441 2.74 4.65 -13.38
C THR A 441 1.55 3.72 -13.18
N MET A 442 1.50 2.60 -13.91
CA MET A 442 0.35 1.69 -13.98
C MET A 442 -0.97 2.44 -14.21
N PHE A 443 -0.93 3.52 -14.99
CA PHE A 443 -2.09 4.39 -15.26
C PHE A 443 -2.85 4.83 -13.98
N GLY A 444 -2.17 4.91 -12.83
CA GLY A 444 -2.77 5.29 -11.55
C GLY A 444 -3.54 4.19 -10.81
N VAL A 445 -3.52 2.94 -11.27
CA VAL A 445 -4.28 1.83 -10.66
C VAL A 445 -3.91 1.51 -9.22
N ALA A 446 -2.70 1.86 -8.78
CA ALA A 446 -2.33 1.79 -7.36
C ALA A 446 -3.32 2.54 -6.44
N SER A 447 -3.89 3.65 -6.91
CA SER A 447 -4.94 4.38 -6.17
C SER A 447 -6.22 3.56 -5.98
N MET A 448 -6.57 2.71 -6.96
CA MET A 448 -7.70 1.78 -6.86
C MET A 448 -7.41 0.68 -5.85
N LEU A 449 -6.25 0.02 -5.96
CA LEU A 449 -5.85 -1.06 -5.04
C LEU A 449 -5.81 -0.57 -3.58
N CYS A 450 -5.28 0.63 -3.37
CA CYS A 450 -5.22 1.27 -2.06
C CYS A 450 -6.60 1.53 -1.45
N ARG A 451 -7.56 2.02 -2.22
CA ARG A 451 -8.90 2.34 -1.69
C ARG A 451 -9.78 1.11 -1.53
N LEU A 452 -9.59 0.08 -2.35
CA LEU A 452 -10.41 -1.15 -2.30
C LEU A 452 -9.86 -2.22 -1.35
N GLY A 453 -8.65 -2.03 -0.82
CA GLY A 453 -7.98 -3.01 0.04
C GLY A 453 -7.51 -4.26 -0.71
N LEU A 454 -7.29 -4.16 -2.03
CA LEU A 454 -6.97 -5.30 -2.90
C LEU A 454 -5.48 -5.64 -2.88
N ARG A 455 -5.19 -6.93 -3.02
CA ARG A 455 -3.83 -7.49 -2.92
C ARG A 455 -3.45 -8.15 -4.24
N PRO A 456 -2.25 -7.90 -4.79
CA PRO A 456 -1.72 -8.72 -5.87
C PRO A 456 -1.45 -10.16 -5.41
N ARG A 457 -1.57 -11.14 -6.31
CA ARG A 457 -1.17 -12.53 -6.00
C ARG A 457 0.33 -12.61 -5.69
N SER A 458 0.69 -13.34 -4.63
CA SER A 458 2.05 -13.29 -4.04
C SER A 458 3.16 -13.87 -4.91
N THR A 459 2.83 -14.71 -5.90
CA THR A 459 3.77 -15.34 -6.84
C THR A 459 4.12 -14.45 -8.03
N LEU A 460 3.39 -13.34 -8.23
CA LEU A 460 3.58 -12.49 -9.39
C LEU A 460 4.68 -11.46 -9.15
N ALA A 461 5.40 -11.12 -10.23
CA ALA A 461 6.35 -10.01 -10.22
C ALA A 461 5.69 -8.69 -9.78
N LEU A 462 4.39 -8.54 -10.04
CA LEU A 462 3.57 -7.41 -9.61
C LEU A 462 3.64 -7.19 -8.10
N ALA A 463 3.63 -8.24 -7.28
CA ALA A 463 3.66 -8.11 -5.81
C ALA A 463 4.93 -7.37 -5.32
N SER A 464 6.09 -7.74 -5.87
CA SER A 464 7.35 -7.04 -5.57
C SER A 464 7.36 -5.60 -6.11
N TRP A 465 6.71 -5.37 -7.25
CA TRP A 465 6.70 -4.08 -7.93
C TRP A 465 5.82 -3.05 -7.22
N VAL A 466 4.65 -3.46 -6.72
CA VAL A 466 3.74 -2.55 -6.00
C VAL A 466 4.30 -2.09 -4.66
N VAL A 467 5.13 -2.89 -4.00
CA VAL A 467 5.88 -2.48 -2.81
C VAL A 467 6.95 -1.45 -3.18
N ALA A 468 7.68 -1.72 -4.27
CA ALA A 468 8.80 -0.89 -4.69
C ALA A 468 8.38 0.51 -5.17
N GLU A 469 7.31 0.60 -5.96
CA GLU A 469 6.94 1.82 -6.69
C GLU A 469 5.58 2.41 -6.28
N PHE A 470 4.68 1.60 -5.72
CA PHE A 470 3.26 1.95 -5.59
C PHE A 470 2.72 1.89 -4.15
N MET A 471 3.62 2.05 -3.17
CA MET A 471 3.27 2.20 -1.76
C MET A 471 2.56 1.00 -1.13
N ALA A 472 2.53 -0.19 -1.73
CA ALA A 472 2.00 -1.37 -1.03
C ALA A 472 2.89 -1.74 0.17
N THR A 473 2.31 -2.17 1.28
CA THR A 473 3.04 -2.68 2.45
C THR A 473 3.45 -4.12 2.20
N LEU A 474 4.74 -4.42 2.31
CA LEU A 474 5.22 -5.79 2.38
C LEU A 474 4.90 -6.34 3.77
N ALA A 475 4.15 -7.43 3.84
CA ALA A 475 3.80 -8.10 5.08
C ALA A 475 4.73 -9.30 5.35
N TYR A 476 5.06 -10.06 4.30
CA TYR A 476 5.86 -11.27 4.44
C TYR A 476 6.59 -11.62 3.14
N VAL A 477 7.74 -12.29 3.28
CA VAL A 477 8.52 -12.88 2.19
C VAL A 477 8.69 -14.36 2.51
N SER A 478 8.43 -15.24 1.54
CA SER A 478 8.60 -16.68 1.72
C SER A 478 10.04 -17.04 2.12
N HIS A 479 10.21 -18.21 2.73
CA HIS A 479 11.55 -18.70 3.11
C HIS A 479 12.51 -18.84 1.92
N GLU A 480 11.99 -19.13 0.72
CA GLU A 480 12.73 -19.17 -0.56
C GLU A 480 13.00 -17.78 -1.16
N ASN A 481 12.43 -16.71 -0.58
CA ASN A 481 12.47 -15.33 -1.08
C ASN A 481 11.92 -15.13 -2.50
N ASP A 482 10.98 -15.97 -2.92
CA ASP A 482 10.38 -15.97 -4.25
C ASP A 482 8.91 -15.45 -4.25
N ARG A 483 8.21 -15.52 -3.11
CA ARG A 483 6.83 -15.06 -2.92
C ARG A 483 6.77 -13.88 -1.97
N HIS A 484 5.94 -12.90 -2.33
CA HIS A 484 5.82 -11.63 -1.61
C HIS A 484 4.36 -11.40 -1.25
N LEU A 485 4.03 -11.50 0.04
CA LEU A 485 2.71 -11.10 0.53
C LEU A 485 2.73 -9.59 0.74
N CYS A 486 1.97 -8.87 -0.07
CA CYS A 486 1.84 -7.42 0.03
C CYS A 486 0.37 -7.01 0.15
N VAL A 487 0.14 -5.93 0.89
CA VAL A 487 -1.19 -5.43 1.23
C VAL A 487 -1.20 -3.90 1.19
N TYR A 488 -2.34 -3.31 0.87
CA TYR A 488 -2.59 -1.92 1.23
C TYR A 488 -3.20 -1.91 2.63
N ALA A 489 -2.34 -1.83 3.64
CA ALA A 489 -2.77 -1.66 5.02
C ALA A 489 -3.58 -0.36 5.16
N SER A 490 -4.49 -0.30 6.14
CA SER A 490 -5.27 0.91 6.38
C SER A 490 -4.33 2.10 6.61
N ASP A 491 -4.33 3.05 5.69
CA ASP A 491 -3.47 4.24 5.71
C ASP A 491 -4.35 5.40 5.22
N PRO A 492 -5.02 6.12 6.14
CA PRO A 492 -6.03 7.13 5.78
C PRO A 492 -5.45 8.20 4.86
N VAL A 493 -4.22 8.63 5.14
CA VAL A 493 -3.50 9.63 4.35
C VAL A 493 -3.26 9.14 2.93
N LEU A 494 -2.82 7.88 2.77
CA LEU A 494 -2.62 7.28 1.46
C LEU A 494 -3.94 7.13 0.68
N ALA A 495 -5.03 6.72 1.35
CA ALA A 495 -6.36 6.60 0.76
C ALA A 495 -6.93 7.96 0.30
N MET A 496 -6.69 9.03 1.05
CA MET A 496 -7.05 10.39 0.64
C MET A 496 -6.19 10.89 -0.52
N GLY A 497 -4.90 10.55 -0.53
CA GLY A 497 -4.02 10.72 -1.69
C GLY A 497 -4.53 9.99 -2.92
N ALA A 498 -5.06 8.77 -2.77
CA ALA A 498 -5.67 7.98 -3.84
C ALA A 498 -6.95 8.63 -4.37
N THR A 499 -7.78 9.19 -3.49
CA THR A 499 -8.98 9.96 -3.86
C THR A 499 -8.61 11.14 -4.75
N ARG A 500 -7.53 11.85 -4.42
CA ARG A 500 -6.97 12.92 -5.26
C ARG A 500 -6.54 12.40 -6.63
N VAL A 501 -5.97 11.20 -6.75
CA VAL A 501 -5.60 10.63 -8.06
C VAL A 501 -6.83 10.40 -8.94
N TRP A 502 -7.96 9.97 -8.35
CA TRP A 502 -9.21 9.75 -9.09
C TRP A 502 -9.80 11.04 -9.66
N TYR A 503 -9.67 12.16 -8.93
CA TYR A 503 -10.36 13.41 -9.25
C TYR A 503 -9.45 14.57 -9.69
N ALA A 504 -8.13 14.38 -9.73
CA ALA A 504 -7.18 15.40 -10.18
C ALA A 504 -7.44 15.83 -11.64
N LEU A 505 -8.01 14.94 -12.44
CA LEU A 505 -8.55 15.20 -13.77
C LEU A 505 -9.98 14.64 -13.85
N PRO A 506 -10.95 15.35 -14.46
CA PRO A 506 -12.33 14.88 -14.57
C PRO A 506 -12.49 13.50 -15.22
N SER A 507 -11.56 13.11 -16.09
CA SER A 507 -11.59 11.82 -16.81
C SER A 507 -10.60 10.79 -16.27
N ALA A 508 -9.86 11.06 -15.18
CA ALA A 508 -8.80 10.16 -14.73
C ALA A 508 -9.32 8.74 -14.44
N LEU A 509 -10.38 8.64 -13.65
CA LEU A 509 -11.00 7.38 -13.27
C LEU A 509 -11.50 6.54 -14.46
N PRO A 510 -12.42 7.03 -15.32
CA PRO A 510 -12.95 6.23 -16.43
C PRO A 510 -11.96 6.04 -17.59
N LYS A 511 -11.02 6.97 -17.82
CA LYS A 511 -10.13 6.93 -19.00
C LYS A 511 -8.85 6.15 -18.77
N PHE A 512 -8.28 6.17 -17.56
CA PHE A 512 -6.96 5.60 -17.29
C PHE A 512 -7.02 4.50 -16.23
N ILE A 513 -7.68 4.77 -15.10
CA ILE A 513 -7.61 3.89 -13.93
C ILE A 513 -8.47 2.64 -14.12
N LEU A 514 -9.77 2.79 -14.42
CA LEU A 514 -10.68 1.65 -14.58
C LEU A 514 -10.27 0.68 -15.71
N PRO A 515 -9.87 1.13 -16.92
CA PRO A 515 -9.42 0.21 -17.98
C PRO A 515 -8.19 -0.61 -17.60
N GLN A 516 -7.22 0.01 -16.92
CA GLN A 516 -6.03 -0.72 -16.47
C GLN A 516 -6.37 -1.65 -15.29
N PHE A 517 -7.33 -1.29 -14.45
CA PHE A 517 -7.80 -2.14 -13.35
C PHE A 517 -8.51 -3.39 -13.90
N GLU A 518 -9.40 -3.22 -14.87
CA GLU A 518 -10.05 -4.30 -15.64
C GLU A 518 -8.99 -5.25 -16.24
N THR A 519 -7.94 -4.69 -16.86
CA THR A 519 -6.81 -5.48 -17.37
C THR A 519 -6.14 -6.33 -16.28
N LEU A 520 -5.94 -5.80 -15.06
CA LEU A 520 -5.32 -6.58 -13.98
C LEU A 520 -6.24 -7.68 -13.45
N LEU A 521 -7.55 -7.43 -13.40
CA LEU A 521 -8.55 -8.42 -12.99
C LEU A 521 -8.64 -9.56 -13.99
N LEU A 522 -8.77 -9.24 -15.28
CA LEU A 522 -8.85 -10.21 -16.38
C LEU A 522 -7.59 -11.07 -16.51
N ASN A 523 -6.43 -10.54 -16.13
CA ASN A 523 -5.17 -11.29 -16.11
C ASN A 523 -4.92 -12.05 -14.80
N GLU A 524 -5.94 -12.16 -13.93
CA GLU A 524 -5.87 -12.79 -12.61
C GLU A 524 -4.70 -12.30 -11.73
N MET A 525 -4.31 -11.03 -11.88
CA MET A 525 -3.15 -10.50 -11.18
C MET A 525 -3.45 -10.13 -9.73
N LEU A 526 -4.74 -10.03 -9.40
CA LEU A 526 -5.26 -9.60 -8.12
C LEU A 526 -5.95 -10.78 -7.42
N ASP A 527 -5.80 -10.82 -6.10
CA ASP A 527 -6.56 -11.71 -5.23
C ASP A 527 -7.88 -11.03 -4.90
N VAL A 528 -8.85 -11.21 -5.79
CA VAL A 528 -10.23 -10.74 -5.65
C VAL A 528 -11.15 -11.91 -5.33
N GLY A 529 -12.15 -11.65 -4.48
CA GLY A 529 -13.30 -12.52 -4.30
C GLY A 529 -14.28 -12.33 -5.46
N ASP A 530 -15.56 -12.09 -5.17
CA ASP A 530 -16.53 -11.77 -6.21
C ASP A 530 -16.26 -10.38 -6.82
N VAL A 531 -16.33 -10.27 -8.14
CA VAL A 531 -16.24 -9.00 -8.88
C VAL A 531 -17.38 -8.06 -8.47
N ALA A 532 -18.56 -8.57 -8.13
CA ALA A 532 -19.66 -7.75 -7.62
C ALA A 532 -19.29 -7.03 -6.32
N GLU A 533 -18.57 -7.69 -5.39
CA GLU A 533 -18.07 -7.02 -4.18
C GLU A 533 -17.10 -5.89 -4.53
N VAL A 534 -16.20 -6.14 -5.48
CA VAL A 534 -15.21 -5.14 -5.93
C VAL A 534 -15.92 -3.91 -6.50
N VAL A 535 -16.93 -4.12 -7.35
CA VAL A 535 -17.70 -3.03 -7.95
C VAL A 535 -18.57 -2.31 -6.92
N ALA A 536 -19.18 -3.04 -5.97
CA ALA A 536 -19.89 -2.46 -4.84
C ALA A 536 -19.01 -1.50 -4.03
N ARG A 537 -17.78 -1.91 -3.70
CA ARG A 537 -16.79 -1.06 -3.02
C ARG A 537 -16.48 0.22 -3.81
N ILE A 538 -16.33 0.13 -5.13
CA ILE A 538 -16.12 1.33 -5.98
C ILE A 538 -17.32 2.27 -5.90
N VAL A 539 -18.54 1.76 -6.07
CA VAL A 539 -19.77 2.55 -5.98
C VAL A 539 -19.91 3.23 -4.63
N LEU A 540 -19.69 2.51 -3.53
CA LEU A 540 -19.80 3.04 -2.17
C LEU A 540 -18.78 4.16 -1.91
N LEU A 541 -17.56 4.05 -2.43
CA LEU A 541 -16.57 5.13 -2.37
C LEU A 541 -17.00 6.36 -3.18
N LEU A 542 -17.56 6.17 -4.37
CA LEU A 542 -18.08 7.27 -5.19
C LEU A 542 -19.22 8.02 -4.47
N VAL A 543 -20.14 7.28 -3.87
CA VAL A 543 -21.25 7.82 -3.06
C VAL A 543 -20.71 8.66 -1.90
N MET A 544 -19.74 8.12 -1.15
CA MET A 544 -19.12 8.83 -0.04
C MET A 544 -18.38 10.10 -0.51
N ASP A 545 -17.62 10.01 -1.60
CA ASP A 545 -16.90 11.14 -2.20
C ASP A 545 -17.85 12.25 -2.66
N THR A 546 -19.01 11.89 -3.23
CA THR A 546 -20.05 12.86 -3.62
C THR A 546 -20.69 13.52 -2.40
N CYS A 547 -20.97 12.78 -1.33
CA CYS A 547 -21.48 13.35 -0.08
C CYS A 547 -20.51 14.38 0.51
N VAL A 548 -19.21 14.09 0.43
CA VAL A 548 -18.14 15.00 0.86
C VAL A 548 -18.11 16.29 0.03
N VAL A 549 -18.31 16.20 -1.28
CA VAL A 549 -18.41 17.36 -2.17
C VAL A 549 -19.62 18.23 -1.81
N VAL A 550 -20.78 17.62 -1.56
CA VAL A 550 -22.00 18.32 -1.13
C VAL A 550 -21.79 19.01 0.21
N LYS A 551 -21.26 18.29 1.21
CA LYS A 551 -20.98 18.85 2.55
C LYS A 551 -20.05 20.08 2.50
N THR A 552 -19.12 20.09 1.56
CA THR A 552 -18.17 21.20 1.39
C THR A 552 -18.70 22.33 0.51
N GLY A 553 -19.86 22.17 -0.13
CA GLY A 553 -20.47 23.16 -1.01
C GLY A 553 -19.69 23.40 -2.30
N ILE A 554 -18.89 22.41 -2.75
CA ILE A 554 -18.01 22.57 -3.90
C ILE A 554 -18.72 22.02 -5.14
N GLY A 555 -18.71 22.76 -6.26
CA GLY A 555 -19.37 22.33 -7.50
C GLY A 555 -18.69 21.15 -8.24
N SER A 556 -17.55 20.65 -7.76
CA SER A 556 -16.82 19.54 -8.39
C SER A 556 -15.87 18.82 -7.42
N HIS A 557 -15.56 17.55 -7.72
CA HIS A 557 -14.58 16.78 -6.94
C HIS A 557 -13.15 17.34 -7.02
N SER A 558 -12.76 17.97 -8.14
CA SER A 558 -11.40 18.48 -8.34
C SER A 558 -11.02 19.64 -7.41
N GLY A 559 -12.02 20.39 -6.95
CA GLY A 559 -11.84 21.45 -5.95
C GLY A 559 -11.91 20.96 -4.50
N CYS A 560 -12.35 19.72 -4.27
CA CYS A 560 -12.63 19.20 -2.95
C CYS A 560 -11.37 18.88 -2.15
N ARG A 561 -11.40 19.23 -0.86
CA ARG A 561 -10.38 18.84 0.12
C ARG A 561 -10.90 17.62 0.88
N PHE A 562 -10.52 16.44 0.42
CA PHE A 562 -10.78 15.18 1.12
C PHE A 562 -9.91 15.13 2.38
N ARG A 563 -10.50 15.38 3.55
CA ARG A 563 -9.83 15.33 4.87
C ARG A 563 -10.41 14.24 5.78
N GLY A 564 -11.10 13.24 5.20
CA GLY A 564 -11.72 12.17 5.97
C GLY A 564 -12.88 12.65 6.84
N GLN A 565 -13.63 13.65 6.38
CA GLN A 565 -14.80 14.16 7.11
C GLN A 565 -15.93 13.12 7.23
N PHE A 566 -16.66 13.19 8.36
CA PHE A 566 -17.93 12.51 8.53
C PHE A 566 -19.04 13.20 7.73
N VAL A 567 -20.00 12.42 7.25
CA VAL A 567 -21.25 12.86 6.60
C VAL A 567 -22.43 12.25 7.34
N SER A 568 -23.61 12.87 7.23
CA SER A 568 -24.81 12.28 7.82
C SER A 568 -25.18 11.00 7.09
N VAL A 569 -25.70 10.01 7.83
CA VAL A 569 -26.23 8.78 7.24
C VAL A 569 -27.34 9.10 6.24
N ARG A 570 -28.18 10.09 6.54
CA ARG A 570 -29.22 10.59 5.63
C ARG A 570 -28.65 10.98 4.26
N SER A 571 -27.64 11.85 4.23
CA SER A 571 -27.05 12.29 2.95
C SER A 571 -26.40 11.14 2.19
N PHE A 572 -25.79 10.19 2.89
CA PHE A 572 -25.23 8.99 2.29
C PHE A 572 -26.33 8.11 1.64
N MET A 573 -27.43 7.87 2.35
CA MET A 573 -28.56 7.09 1.84
C MET A 573 -29.26 7.78 0.66
N GLU A 574 -29.41 9.11 0.70
CA GLU A 574 -29.94 9.90 -0.42
C GLU A 574 -29.04 9.82 -1.65
N ALA A 575 -27.72 9.86 -1.49
CA ALA A 575 -26.75 9.72 -2.58
C ALA A 575 -26.72 8.29 -3.18
N LEU A 576 -26.98 7.28 -2.35
CA LEU A 576 -26.99 5.87 -2.74
C LEU A 576 -28.31 5.46 -3.43
N GLY A 577 -29.44 5.69 -2.76
CA GLY A 577 -30.78 5.26 -3.18
C GLY A 577 -31.64 6.31 -3.88
N GLY A 578 -31.28 7.60 -3.78
CA GLY A 578 -32.13 8.73 -4.18
C GLY A 578 -32.89 9.34 -3.00
N ALA A 579 -33.40 10.56 -3.16
CA ALA A 579 -34.07 11.30 -2.08
C ALA A 579 -35.39 10.66 -1.61
N GLN A 580 -36.13 10.03 -2.53
CA GLN A 580 -37.36 9.30 -2.26
C GLN A 580 -37.39 8.04 -3.14
N PRO A 581 -36.67 6.97 -2.74
CA PRO A 581 -36.70 5.72 -3.48
C PRO A 581 -38.12 5.14 -3.46
N PRO A 582 -38.59 4.53 -4.56
CA PRO A 582 -39.82 3.74 -4.58
C PRO A 582 -39.81 2.68 -3.48
N VAL A 583 -40.98 2.33 -2.95
CA VAL A 583 -41.14 1.27 -1.94
C VAL A 583 -41.80 0.04 -2.56
N MET A 584 -41.24 -1.13 -2.31
CA MET A 584 -41.79 -2.42 -2.69
C MET A 584 -42.04 -3.28 -1.46
N THR A 585 -43.11 -4.09 -1.49
CA THR A 585 -43.39 -5.06 -0.43
C THR A 585 -42.87 -6.44 -0.83
N SER A 586 -42.63 -7.32 0.15
CA SER A 586 -42.12 -8.69 -0.06
C SER A 586 -42.99 -9.55 -1.00
N LYS A 587 -44.25 -9.16 -1.25
CA LYS A 587 -45.15 -9.77 -2.25
C LYS A 587 -44.94 -9.29 -3.70
N GLN A 588 -43.89 -8.50 -3.95
CA GLN A 588 -43.46 -8.04 -5.28
C GLN A 588 -44.50 -7.28 -6.10
N THR A 589 -45.53 -6.74 -5.45
CA THR A 589 -46.46 -5.80 -6.05
C THR A 589 -45.95 -4.38 -5.74
N PRO A 590 -45.92 -3.46 -6.71
CA PRO A 590 -45.70 -2.06 -6.38
C PRO A 590 -46.79 -1.64 -5.38
N ALA A 591 -46.45 -0.84 -4.37
CA ALA A 591 -47.41 -0.37 -3.38
C ALA A 591 -48.60 0.42 -4.00
N SER A 592 -48.60 0.66 -5.31
CA SER A 592 -49.72 1.18 -6.09
C SER A 592 -50.86 0.18 -6.34
N ASP A 593 -50.62 -1.13 -6.16
CA ASP A 593 -51.61 -2.19 -6.38
C ASP A 593 -52.25 -2.67 -5.07
N GLU A 594 -51.74 -2.18 -3.92
CA GLU A 594 -52.34 -2.32 -2.60
C GLU A 594 -53.34 -1.18 -2.35
N THR A 595 -54.23 -1.31 -1.37
CA THR A 595 -55.15 -0.20 -1.01
C THR A 595 -54.36 1.06 -0.67
N GLU A 596 -54.85 2.26 -1.07
CA GLU A 596 -54.16 3.54 -0.84
C GLU A 596 -53.71 3.73 0.63
N GLU A 597 -54.47 3.19 1.58
CA GLU A 597 -54.15 3.22 3.02
C GLU A 597 -52.93 2.36 3.41
N ALA A 598 -52.77 1.15 2.86
CA ALA A 598 -51.64 0.26 3.15
C ALA A 598 -50.32 0.80 2.54
N SER A 599 -50.43 1.40 1.35
CA SER A 599 -49.34 2.10 0.67
C SER A 599 -48.86 3.32 1.48
N ALA A 600 -49.81 4.12 1.98
CA ALA A 600 -49.51 5.30 2.80
C ALA A 600 -48.84 4.91 4.14
N ALA A 601 -49.34 3.88 4.81
CA ALA A 601 -48.77 3.39 6.07
C ALA A 601 -47.32 2.90 5.91
N THR A 602 -47.01 2.18 4.83
CA THR A 602 -45.65 1.69 4.54
C THR A 602 -44.69 2.86 4.26
N VAL A 603 -45.15 3.90 3.56
CA VAL A 603 -44.36 5.11 3.31
C VAL A 603 -44.12 5.91 4.60
N GLU A 604 -45.10 5.98 5.51
CA GLU A 604 -44.91 6.59 6.84
C GLU A 604 -43.94 5.80 7.71
N ALA A 605 -44.03 4.46 7.72
CA ALA A 605 -43.08 3.61 8.42
C ALA A 605 -41.64 3.77 7.88
N LEU A 606 -41.48 3.88 6.56
CA LEU A 606 -40.18 4.18 5.95
C LEU A 606 -39.63 5.54 6.40
N LYS A 607 -40.46 6.59 6.44
CA LYS A 607 -40.05 7.90 6.93
C LYS A 607 -39.64 7.85 8.40
N ALA A 608 -40.40 7.14 9.24
CA ALA A 608 -40.06 6.95 10.65
C ALA A 608 -38.71 6.23 10.80
N TRP A 609 -38.48 5.15 10.04
CA TRP A 609 -37.20 4.45 10.00
C TRP A 609 -36.06 5.33 9.48
N GLN A 610 -36.27 6.17 8.47
CA GLN A 610 -35.26 7.13 8.01
C GLN A 610 -34.93 8.19 9.05
N SER A 611 -35.95 8.70 9.77
CA SER A 611 -35.79 9.75 10.78
C SER A 611 -34.96 9.30 11.99
N GLN A 612 -34.92 7.99 12.31
CA GLN A 612 -34.06 7.50 13.39
C GLN A 612 -32.56 7.71 13.12
N TRP A 613 -32.19 7.84 11.84
CA TRP A 613 -30.81 8.00 11.40
C TRP A 613 -30.37 9.47 11.25
N GLU A 614 -31.23 10.45 11.60
CA GLU A 614 -30.95 11.87 11.36
C GLU A 614 -29.69 12.40 12.06
N GLN A 615 -29.42 11.92 13.27
CA GLN A 615 -28.24 12.33 14.06
C GLN A 615 -27.02 11.43 13.81
N TRP A 616 -27.18 10.36 13.04
CA TRP A 616 -26.13 9.40 12.80
C TRP A 616 -25.17 9.89 11.71
N GLN A 617 -23.90 9.54 11.87
CA GLN A 617 -22.84 9.89 10.97
C GLN A 617 -22.02 8.66 10.56
N LEU A 618 -21.42 8.73 9.37
CA LEU A 618 -20.47 7.74 8.88
C LEU A 618 -19.38 8.43 8.08
N GLY A 619 -18.23 7.78 7.93
CA GLY A 619 -17.11 8.35 7.21
C GLY A 619 -16.06 7.32 6.86
N PHE A 620 -15.84 7.12 5.56
CA PHE A 620 -14.78 6.24 5.07
C PHE A 620 -14.14 6.74 3.77
N CYS A 621 -12.91 6.31 3.48
CA CYS A 621 -12.22 6.64 2.24
C CYS A 621 -11.52 5.43 1.59
N HIS A 622 -11.53 4.28 2.27
CA HIS A 622 -11.02 3.01 1.78
C HIS A 622 -11.70 1.83 2.50
N PHE A 623 -11.50 0.63 1.96
CA PHE A 623 -11.91 -0.64 2.53
C PHE A 623 -10.73 -1.40 3.14
N VAL A 624 -10.99 -2.15 4.19
CA VAL A 624 -10.02 -3.02 4.87
C VAL A 624 -10.58 -4.44 4.90
N GLN A 625 -9.79 -5.42 4.47
CA GLN A 625 -10.13 -6.83 4.61
C GLN A 625 -10.06 -7.24 6.07
N LEU A 626 -11.16 -7.75 6.61
CA LEU A 626 -11.24 -8.35 7.93
C LEU A 626 -10.96 -9.84 7.82
N ASP A 627 -10.11 -10.35 8.71
CA ASP A 627 -9.75 -11.77 8.79
C ASP A 627 -10.67 -12.53 9.77
N ILE A 628 -11.37 -11.81 10.64
CA ILE A 628 -12.32 -12.34 11.62
C ILE A 628 -13.58 -11.48 11.64
N GLU A 629 -14.64 -12.05 12.21
CA GLU A 629 -15.92 -11.38 12.42
C GLU A 629 -15.74 -10.06 13.22
N PRO A 630 -16.31 -8.93 12.78
CA PRO A 630 -16.15 -7.66 13.46
C PRO A 630 -16.88 -7.63 14.80
N THR A 631 -16.32 -6.90 15.76
CA THR A 631 -16.99 -6.55 17.03
C THR A 631 -17.32 -5.05 17.05
N GLU A 632 -18.01 -4.57 18.08
CA GLU A 632 -18.20 -3.12 18.27
C GLU A 632 -16.86 -2.36 18.35
N GLU A 633 -15.82 -2.97 18.93
CA GLU A 633 -14.47 -2.37 18.97
C GLU A 633 -13.90 -2.26 17.56
N THR A 634 -14.12 -3.27 16.71
CA THR A 634 -13.75 -3.22 15.29
C THR A 634 -14.48 -2.09 14.56
N LEU A 635 -15.76 -1.84 14.86
CA LEU A 635 -16.51 -0.73 14.24
C LEU A 635 -15.93 0.64 14.65
N TRP A 636 -15.55 0.82 15.91
CA TRP A 636 -14.87 2.05 16.38
C TRP A 636 -13.49 2.23 15.75
N PHE A 637 -12.72 1.15 15.61
CA PHE A 637 -11.45 1.16 14.89
C PHE A 637 -11.64 1.62 13.44
N LEU A 638 -12.61 1.04 12.72
CA LEU A 638 -12.92 1.40 11.33
C LEU A 638 -13.35 2.87 11.20
N LEU A 639 -14.25 3.36 12.07
CA LEU A 639 -14.63 4.78 12.13
C LEU A 639 -13.43 5.69 12.38
N GLY A 640 -12.61 5.35 13.38
CA GLY A 640 -11.42 6.10 13.75
C GLY A 640 -10.43 6.27 12.60
N ARG A 641 -10.29 5.23 11.77
CA ARG A 641 -9.41 5.24 10.58
C ARG A 641 -10.08 5.72 9.30
N ARG A 642 -11.36 6.09 9.33
CA ARG A 642 -12.17 6.39 8.14
C ARG A 642 -12.13 5.25 7.12
N ALA A 643 -12.42 4.05 7.60
CA ALA A 643 -12.43 2.82 6.83
C ALA A 643 -13.81 2.16 6.85
N ALA A 644 -14.12 1.43 5.79
CA ALA A 644 -15.16 0.41 5.77
C ALA A 644 -14.53 -0.99 5.80
N GLY A 645 -15.28 -2.00 6.23
CA GLY A 645 -14.83 -3.38 6.33
C GLY A 645 -15.31 -4.22 5.16
N VAL A 646 -14.44 -5.13 4.70
CA VAL A 646 -14.80 -6.28 3.89
C VAL A 646 -14.82 -7.48 4.84
N LEU A 647 -15.96 -8.16 4.91
CA LEU A 647 -16.13 -9.29 5.80
C LEU A 647 -15.28 -10.50 5.33
N PRO A 648 -15.03 -11.49 6.21
CA PRO A 648 -14.32 -12.71 5.83
C PRO A 648 -14.98 -13.42 4.63
N ARG A 649 -14.20 -14.12 3.79
CA ARG A 649 -14.70 -14.74 2.54
C ARG A 649 -15.77 -15.82 2.73
N ASP A 650 -15.83 -16.42 3.90
CA ASP A 650 -16.81 -17.45 4.26
C ASP A 650 -17.93 -16.88 5.16
N GLN A 651 -18.03 -15.55 5.24
CA GLN A 651 -19.07 -14.88 5.99
C GLN A 651 -20.43 -15.05 5.27
N GLU A 652 -21.39 -15.65 5.95
CA GLU A 652 -22.73 -15.79 5.42
C GLU A 652 -23.51 -14.47 5.55
N GLY A 653 -24.40 -14.21 4.59
CA GLY A 653 -25.38 -13.12 4.65
C GLY A 653 -24.91 -11.76 4.13
N ALA A 654 -23.73 -11.28 4.54
CA ALA A 654 -23.20 -9.97 4.14
C ALA A 654 -21.72 -10.02 3.73
N ASP A 655 -21.35 -9.18 2.77
CA ASP A 655 -19.99 -9.11 2.22
C ASP A 655 -19.21 -7.89 2.74
N LEU A 656 -19.89 -6.77 2.99
CA LEU A 656 -19.28 -5.53 3.46
C LEU A 656 -20.00 -4.97 4.68
N VAL A 657 -19.25 -4.22 5.48
CA VAL A 657 -19.75 -3.50 6.65
C VAL A 657 -19.26 -2.05 6.64
N ILE A 658 -20.17 -1.08 6.78
CA ILE A 658 -19.82 0.34 6.96
C ILE A 658 -20.23 0.74 8.37
N PRO A 659 -19.29 1.12 9.26
CA PRO A 659 -19.65 1.53 10.60
C PRO A 659 -20.26 2.94 10.59
N MET A 660 -21.16 3.20 11.53
CA MET A 660 -21.79 4.49 11.77
C MET A 660 -21.93 4.76 13.27
N ASN A 661 -21.97 6.04 13.66
CA ASN A 661 -22.04 6.42 15.06
C ASN A 661 -23.08 7.53 15.32
N CYS A 662 -23.58 7.55 16.55
CA CYS A 662 -24.37 8.65 17.11
C CYS A 662 -23.90 8.89 18.54
N GLY A 663 -23.13 9.96 18.75
CA GLY A 663 -22.44 10.18 20.02
C GLY A 663 -21.57 8.98 20.38
N THR A 664 -21.84 8.37 21.53
CA THR A 664 -21.11 7.22 22.07
C THR A 664 -21.61 5.85 21.60
N GLU A 665 -22.66 5.82 20.77
CA GLU A 665 -23.22 4.60 20.23
C GLU A 665 -22.66 4.29 18.84
N VAL A 666 -22.53 2.99 18.54
CA VAL A 666 -22.08 2.49 17.25
C VAL A 666 -23.07 1.49 16.67
N SER A 667 -23.26 1.57 15.37
CA SER A 667 -24.00 0.62 14.57
C SER A 667 -23.36 0.51 13.19
N MET A 668 -24.04 -0.11 12.23
CA MET A 668 -23.47 -0.45 10.93
C MET A 668 -24.50 -0.49 9.81
N ILE A 669 -23.97 -0.40 8.58
CA ILE A 669 -24.63 -0.74 7.35
C ILE A 669 -24.07 -2.10 6.90
N LEU A 670 -24.93 -3.10 6.74
CA LEU A 670 -24.61 -4.41 6.17
C LEU A 670 -24.93 -4.40 4.68
N ILE A 671 -24.00 -4.91 3.88
CA ILE A 671 -24.12 -4.87 2.42
C ILE A 671 -23.84 -6.25 1.85
N GLN A 672 -24.79 -6.76 1.08
CA GLN A 672 -24.62 -7.95 0.26
C GLN A 672 -24.54 -7.54 -1.21
N ALA A 673 -23.48 -7.97 -1.92
CA ALA A 673 -23.21 -7.67 -3.32
C ALA A 673 -23.19 -8.97 -4.12
N LYS A 674 -24.11 -9.12 -5.08
CA LYS A 674 -24.21 -10.30 -5.93
C LYS A 674 -24.08 -9.97 -7.41
N ASN A 675 -23.43 -10.87 -8.14
CA ASN A 675 -23.38 -10.87 -9.61
C ASN A 675 -24.44 -11.80 -10.23
N VAL A 676 -25.73 -11.51 -10.04
CA VAL A 676 -26.81 -12.38 -10.57
C VAL A 676 -27.30 -11.88 -11.93
N GLU A 677 -27.14 -12.70 -12.97
CA GLU A 677 -27.77 -12.53 -14.30
C GLU A 677 -29.13 -13.20 -14.43
N ASP A 678 -29.52 -14.06 -13.46
CA ASP A 678 -30.69 -14.92 -13.59
C ASP A 678 -32.03 -14.17 -13.64
N HIS A 679 -32.88 -14.62 -14.57
CA HIS A 679 -34.25 -14.17 -14.80
C HIS A 679 -35.26 -14.55 -13.70
N TYR A 680 -34.81 -15.08 -12.56
CA TYR A 680 -35.70 -15.37 -11.44
C TYR A 680 -36.01 -14.08 -10.68
N SER A 681 -37.26 -13.65 -10.79
CA SER A 681 -37.82 -12.42 -10.25
C SER A 681 -37.90 -12.37 -8.72
N GLU A 682 -37.51 -13.43 -8.01
CA GLU A 682 -37.73 -13.54 -6.57
C GLU A 682 -36.56 -12.95 -5.77
N PHE A 683 -36.81 -11.89 -4.99
CA PHE A 683 -35.87 -11.45 -3.95
C PHE A 683 -35.74 -12.59 -2.95
N PRO A 684 -34.60 -13.29 -2.90
CA PRO A 684 -34.49 -14.44 -2.02
C PRO A 684 -34.43 -13.94 -0.58
N GLN A 685 -34.70 -14.84 0.35
CA GLN A 685 -34.36 -14.76 1.78
C GLN A 685 -33.05 -13.99 2.06
N SER A 686 -32.09 -14.03 1.12
CA SER A 686 -30.87 -13.24 1.09
C SER A 686 -30.99 -11.73 1.27
N ALA A 687 -32.01 -11.08 0.69
CA ALA A 687 -32.21 -9.63 0.84
C ALA A 687 -32.93 -9.25 2.17
N THR A 688 -33.33 -10.24 2.96
CA THR A 688 -34.18 -10.09 4.15
C THR A 688 -33.53 -10.78 5.35
N GLU A 689 -33.91 -12.02 5.65
CA GLU A 689 -33.47 -12.78 6.84
C GLU A 689 -31.96 -13.05 6.86
N GLU A 690 -31.31 -13.31 5.72
CA GLU A 690 -29.85 -13.60 5.72
C GLU A 690 -29.01 -12.35 6.02
N MET A 691 -29.57 -11.13 5.94
CA MET A 691 -28.89 -9.90 6.36
C MET A 691 -29.29 -9.47 7.77
N TYR A 692 -30.02 -10.30 8.52
CA TYR A 692 -30.27 -10.02 9.94
C TYR A 692 -28.96 -10.16 10.72
N PRO A 693 -28.70 -9.29 11.72
CA PRO A 693 -27.48 -9.39 12.51
C PRO A 693 -27.30 -10.76 13.16
N SER A 694 -28.38 -11.43 13.57
CA SER A 694 -28.34 -12.78 14.15
C SER A 694 -27.97 -13.89 13.16
N PHE A 695 -28.09 -13.63 11.85
CA PHE A 695 -27.68 -14.56 10.79
C PHE A 695 -26.23 -14.26 10.36
N VAL A 696 -25.90 -12.98 10.20
CA VAL A 696 -24.55 -12.54 9.80
C VAL A 696 -23.53 -12.77 10.90
N PHE A 697 -23.90 -12.62 12.17
CA PHE A 697 -22.94 -12.70 13.28
C PHE A 697 -23.19 -13.91 14.15
N ALA A 698 -22.10 -14.52 14.65
CA ALA A 698 -22.19 -15.63 15.58
C ALA A 698 -22.95 -15.21 16.85
N ALA A 699 -23.70 -16.13 17.44
CA ALA A 699 -24.54 -15.86 18.62
C ALA A 699 -23.75 -15.29 19.83
N GLU A 700 -22.47 -15.62 19.94
CA GLU A 700 -21.55 -15.11 20.98
C GLU A 700 -21.15 -13.64 20.74
N ASN A 701 -21.26 -13.16 19.50
CA ASN A 701 -20.93 -11.79 19.13
C ASN A 701 -22.07 -10.85 19.50
N LYS A 702 -21.75 -9.77 20.23
CA LYS A 702 -22.73 -8.75 20.63
C LYS A 702 -23.45 -8.09 19.44
N LEU A 703 -22.82 -8.06 18.26
CA LEU A 703 -23.47 -7.55 17.05
C LEU A 703 -24.67 -8.42 16.62
N SER A 704 -24.67 -9.72 16.93
CA SER A 704 -25.78 -10.62 16.62
C SER A 704 -27.09 -10.26 17.34
N ALA A 705 -26.97 -9.62 18.51
CA ALA A 705 -28.10 -9.21 19.34
C ALA A 705 -28.73 -7.87 18.89
N LYS A 706 -28.14 -7.17 17.91
CA LYS A 706 -28.74 -5.93 17.39
C LYS A 706 -30.02 -6.25 16.63
N SER A 707 -31.06 -5.45 16.85
CA SER A 707 -32.31 -5.58 16.10
C SER A 707 -32.06 -5.28 14.61
N PRO A 708 -32.76 -5.95 13.67
CA PRO A 708 -32.76 -5.55 12.26
C PRO A 708 -33.19 -4.09 12.03
N ARG A 709 -33.89 -3.47 13.01
CA ARG A 709 -34.28 -2.06 12.99
C ARG A 709 -33.12 -1.12 13.31
N ASP A 710 -32.15 -1.59 14.08
CA ASP A 710 -30.99 -0.83 14.55
C ASP A 710 -29.80 -0.94 13.60
N VAL A 711 -29.99 -1.53 12.41
CA VAL A 711 -28.97 -1.75 11.38
C VAL A 711 -29.55 -1.35 10.03
N ILE A 712 -28.73 -0.74 9.16
CA ILE A 712 -29.14 -0.46 7.77
C ILE A 712 -28.69 -1.62 6.90
N ARG A 713 -29.56 -2.08 6.00
CA ARG A 713 -29.28 -3.19 5.09
C ARG A 713 -29.33 -2.72 3.65
N VAL A 714 -28.33 -3.12 2.86
CA VAL A 714 -28.21 -2.78 1.44
C VAL A 714 -27.96 -4.04 0.64
N HIS A 715 -28.80 -4.31 -0.34
CA HIS A 715 -28.63 -5.42 -1.28
C HIS A 715 -28.31 -4.87 -2.67
N MET A 716 -27.16 -5.25 -3.22
CA MET A 716 -26.66 -4.81 -4.52
C MET A 716 -26.64 -5.98 -5.51
N SER A 717 -27.44 -5.92 -6.57
CA SER A 717 -27.45 -6.86 -7.68
C SER A 717 -26.94 -6.17 -8.94
N LEU A 718 -25.63 -6.25 -9.18
CA LEU A 718 -24.96 -5.35 -10.11
C LEU A 718 -24.89 -5.87 -11.56
N GLY A 719 -25.05 -7.18 -11.77
CA GLY A 719 -24.94 -7.83 -13.09
C GLY A 719 -26.24 -8.03 -13.86
N GLY A 720 -27.39 -7.89 -13.19
CA GLY A 720 -28.68 -8.19 -13.79
C GLY A 720 -29.19 -7.10 -14.74
N PRO A 721 -29.85 -7.45 -15.87
CA PRO A 721 -30.64 -6.49 -16.63
C PRO A 721 -31.83 -6.05 -15.77
N VAL A 722 -32.02 -4.74 -15.58
CA VAL A 722 -33.21 -4.26 -14.85
C VAL A 722 -34.44 -4.47 -15.74
N PRO A 723 -35.47 -5.21 -15.28
CA PRO A 723 -36.72 -5.34 -16.04
C PRO A 723 -37.32 -3.95 -16.26
N LYS A 724 -37.80 -3.66 -17.48
CA LYS A 724 -38.39 -2.34 -17.83
C LYS A 724 -39.49 -1.85 -16.88
N SER A 725 -40.14 -2.78 -16.18
CA SER A 725 -41.24 -2.51 -15.23
C SER A 725 -40.78 -2.18 -13.81
N ASN A 726 -39.49 -2.34 -13.47
CA ASN A 726 -38.98 -2.17 -12.12
C ASN A 726 -37.97 -1.01 -12.04
N PRO A 727 -38.00 -0.22 -10.95
CA PRO A 727 -36.96 0.76 -10.69
C PRO A 727 -35.59 0.11 -10.45
N ASP A 728 -34.55 0.78 -10.94
CA ASP A 728 -33.15 0.41 -10.71
C ASP A 728 -32.78 0.49 -9.21
N ARG A 729 -33.46 1.33 -8.42
CA ARG A 729 -33.22 1.52 -6.99
C ARG A 729 -34.53 1.70 -6.24
N PHE A 730 -34.69 1.01 -5.13
CA PHE A 730 -35.91 1.05 -4.31
C PHE A 730 -35.66 0.50 -2.92
N VAL A 731 -36.61 0.70 -2.01
CA VAL A 731 -36.59 0.11 -0.68
C VAL A 731 -37.57 -1.06 -0.62
N LEU A 732 -37.10 -2.21 -0.15
CA LEU A 732 -37.91 -3.38 0.16
C LEU A 732 -38.38 -3.29 1.61
N ALA A 733 -39.70 -3.31 1.82
CA ALA A 733 -40.34 -3.36 3.12
C ALA A 733 -40.79 -4.79 3.45
N GLU A 734 -40.37 -5.31 4.60
CA GLU A 734 -40.78 -6.62 5.11
C GLU A 734 -42.12 -6.49 5.86
N LEU A 735 -43.17 -7.11 5.32
CA LEU A 735 -44.47 -7.19 5.99
C LEU A 735 -44.48 -8.43 6.90
N SER A 736 -44.65 -8.26 8.21
CA SER A 736 -44.84 -9.40 9.11
C SER A 736 -46.12 -10.15 8.72
N SER A 737 -46.02 -11.45 8.39
CA SER A 737 -47.21 -12.28 8.27
C SER A 737 -47.82 -12.47 9.66
N ALA A 738 -49.08 -12.08 9.81
CA ALA A 738 -49.87 -12.57 10.94
C ALA A 738 -50.04 -14.09 10.77
N ALA A 739 -49.30 -14.85 11.57
CA ALA A 739 -49.49 -16.26 11.90
C ALA A 739 -50.14 -17.15 10.81
N GLU A 740 -49.32 -17.82 10.01
CA GLU A 740 -49.57 -19.25 9.76
C GLU A 740 -48.65 -20.02 10.71
N SER A 741 -49.26 -20.56 11.76
CA SER A 741 -48.59 -21.31 12.82
C SER A 741 -47.70 -22.42 12.27
N PRO A 742 -46.43 -22.56 12.69
CA PRO A 742 -45.81 -23.87 12.74
C PRO A 742 -46.57 -24.69 13.78
N THR A 743 -47.06 -25.86 13.40
CA THR A 743 -47.71 -26.79 14.32
C THR A 743 -46.76 -27.08 15.50
N PRO A 744 -47.16 -26.83 16.76
CA PRO A 744 -46.26 -26.99 17.88
C PRO A 744 -46.16 -28.48 18.24
N VAL A 745 -44.95 -29.02 18.15
CA VAL A 745 -44.57 -30.20 18.92
C VAL A 745 -44.36 -29.74 20.36
N TYR A 746 -45.26 -30.18 21.25
CA TYR A 746 -45.24 -29.92 22.68
C TYR A 746 -43.87 -30.24 23.32
N THR A 747 -43.40 -29.37 24.21
CA THR A 747 -43.20 -29.69 25.64
C THR A 747 -42.89 -28.43 26.49
N ALA A 748 -43.85 -28.14 27.37
CA ALA A 748 -43.84 -27.57 28.73
C ALA A 748 -42.96 -26.35 29.14
N ASP A 749 -43.69 -25.41 29.75
CA ASP A 749 -43.36 -24.49 30.87
C ASP A 749 -42.49 -23.26 30.62
N LEU A 750 -43.14 -22.12 30.30
CA LEU A 750 -42.78 -20.79 30.81
C LEU A 750 -44.04 -19.89 30.99
N SER A 751 -43.97 -19.03 32.01
CA SER A 751 -45.05 -18.29 32.69
C SER A 751 -45.88 -17.29 31.86
N ALA A 752 -47.16 -17.15 32.23
CA ALA A 752 -48.19 -16.27 31.65
C ALA A 752 -47.86 -14.76 31.57
N GLU A 753 -46.83 -14.27 32.28
CA GLU A 753 -46.34 -12.89 32.13
C GLU A 753 -45.55 -12.67 30.83
N ALA A 754 -44.94 -13.72 30.26
CA ALA A 754 -44.32 -13.66 28.94
C ALA A 754 -45.35 -13.62 27.79
N GLU A 755 -46.56 -14.11 28.05
CA GLU A 755 -47.65 -14.18 27.07
C GLU A 755 -48.42 -12.86 26.99
N SER A 756 -48.56 -12.15 28.12
CA SER A 756 -49.15 -10.80 28.17
C SER A 756 -48.24 -9.72 27.56
N MET A 757 -46.91 -9.89 27.57
CA MET A 757 -46.00 -9.00 26.84
C MET A 757 -45.96 -9.29 25.33
N ARG A 758 -46.29 -10.52 24.90
CA ARG A 758 -46.37 -10.90 23.48
C ARG A 758 -47.67 -10.50 22.80
N THR A 759 -48.77 -10.35 23.54
CA THR A 759 -50.08 -9.93 22.98
C THR A 759 -50.22 -8.42 22.77
N ALA A 760 -49.29 -7.61 23.27
CA ALA A 760 -49.24 -6.16 22.98
C ALA A 760 -48.48 -5.82 21.69
N ALA A 761 -47.81 -6.79 21.06
CA ALA A 761 -46.97 -6.59 19.87
C ALA A 761 -47.66 -6.94 18.53
N SER A 762 -48.98 -7.19 18.53
CA SER A 762 -49.72 -7.66 17.34
C SER A 762 -50.44 -6.55 16.56
N GLN A 763 -49.90 -5.33 16.53
CA GLN A 763 -50.37 -4.25 15.66
C GLN A 763 -49.26 -3.90 14.66
N LEU A 764 -49.47 -4.25 13.37
CA LEU A 764 -48.67 -3.86 12.19
C LEU A 764 -47.16 -3.64 12.46
N SER A 765 -46.35 -4.71 12.47
CA SER A 765 -44.89 -4.60 12.49
C SER A 765 -44.32 -4.76 11.07
N SER A 766 -44.39 -3.70 10.26
CA SER A 766 -43.73 -3.62 8.94
C SER A 766 -42.44 -2.80 9.03
N ASP A 767 -41.52 -3.19 9.92
CA ASP A 767 -40.55 -2.24 10.47
C ASP A 767 -39.09 -2.52 10.07
N ALA A 768 -38.85 -3.48 9.16
CA ALA A 768 -37.53 -3.80 8.64
C ALA A 768 -37.44 -3.46 7.15
N PHE A 769 -36.46 -2.62 6.80
CA PHE A 769 -36.26 -2.11 5.44
C PHE A 769 -34.90 -2.53 4.89
N THR A 770 -34.84 -2.79 3.58
CA THR A 770 -33.60 -3.06 2.85
C THR A 770 -33.53 -2.15 1.62
N LEU A 771 -32.45 -1.42 1.44
CA LEU A 771 -32.21 -0.66 0.22
C LEU A 771 -31.69 -1.60 -0.88
N CYS A 772 -32.42 -1.69 -1.99
CA CYS A 772 -32.07 -2.54 -3.13
C CYS A 772 -31.54 -1.69 -4.29
N ILE A 773 -30.38 -2.08 -4.83
CA ILE A 773 -29.76 -1.46 -6.00
C ILE A 773 -29.61 -2.52 -7.09
N ARG A 774 -30.22 -2.29 -8.24
CA ARG A 774 -30.20 -3.14 -9.42
C ARG A 774 -29.44 -2.40 -10.53
N SER A 775 -28.37 -3.03 -11.02
CA SER A 775 -27.47 -2.50 -12.05
C SER A 775 -26.63 -1.28 -11.64
N VAL A 776 -25.56 -1.06 -12.40
CA VAL A 776 -24.59 0.05 -12.22
C VAL A 776 -24.82 1.10 -13.32
N GLY A 777 -26.02 1.67 -13.37
CA GLY A 777 -26.35 2.76 -14.29
C GLY A 777 -25.69 4.10 -13.90
N PRO A 778 -25.73 5.12 -14.77
CA PRO A 778 -25.40 6.49 -14.39
C PRO A 778 -26.44 7.01 -13.38
N TRP A 779 -26.01 7.77 -12.36
CA TRP A 779 -26.93 8.57 -11.57
C TRP A 779 -26.26 9.76 -10.88
N GLU A 780 -27.10 10.71 -10.50
CA GLU A 780 -26.70 12.01 -9.97
C GLU A 780 -27.46 12.34 -8.69
N LEU A 781 -26.83 13.12 -7.82
CA LEU A 781 -27.42 13.70 -6.63
C LEU A 781 -27.76 15.17 -6.90
N VAL A 782 -29.00 15.57 -6.64
CA VAL A 782 -29.48 16.95 -6.88
C VAL A 782 -29.64 17.67 -5.56
N THR A 783 -28.87 18.74 -5.35
CA THR A 783 -28.92 19.58 -4.14
C THR A 783 -28.95 21.05 -4.52
N GLU A 784 -29.92 21.81 -4.01
CA GLU A 784 -29.98 23.28 -4.14
C GLU A 784 -29.73 23.82 -5.57
N LYS A 785 -30.23 23.11 -6.59
CA LYS A 785 -30.09 23.38 -8.05
C LYS A 785 -28.73 23.02 -8.68
N VAL A 786 -27.82 22.40 -7.95
CA VAL A 786 -26.57 21.83 -8.49
C VAL A 786 -26.71 20.31 -8.55
N THR A 787 -26.30 19.75 -9.69
CA THR A 787 -26.32 18.30 -9.91
C THR A 787 -24.91 17.75 -9.82
N HIS A 788 -24.71 16.77 -8.94
CA HIS A 788 -23.44 16.11 -8.70
C HIS A 788 -23.51 14.68 -9.27
N PRO A 789 -22.73 14.33 -10.31
CA PRO A 789 -22.69 12.96 -10.80
C PRO A 789 -22.06 12.06 -9.75
N VAL A 790 -22.83 11.10 -9.23
CA VAL A 790 -22.32 10.07 -8.31
C VAL A 790 -21.60 9.01 -9.14
N VAL A 791 -22.31 8.46 -10.12
CA VAL A 791 -21.75 7.58 -11.15
C VAL A 791 -22.02 8.24 -12.50
N SER A 792 -20.96 8.73 -13.14
CA SER A 792 -21.08 9.29 -14.50
C SER A 792 -21.27 8.20 -15.55
N GLU A 793 -21.85 8.54 -16.70
CA GLU A 793 -22.03 7.63 -17.86
C GLU A 793 -20.76 6.84 -18.20
N ALA A 794 -19.62 7.52 -18.28
CA ALA A 794 -18.35 6.91 -18.63
C ALA A 794 -17.84 5.91 -17.56
N VAL A 795 -18.15 6.18 -16.28
CA VAL A 795 -17.82 5.27 -15.18
C VAL A 795 -18.79 4.09 -15.16
N ALA A 796 -20.09 4.34 -15.28
CA ALA A 796 -21.14 3.32 -15.34
C ALA A 796 -20.86 2.30 -16.44
N ALA A 797 -20.51 2.75 -17.65
CA ALA A 797 -20.12 1.87 -18.75
C ALA A 797 -18.95 0.94 -18.38
N LYS A 798 -17.91 1.50 -17.76
CA LYS A 798 -16.72 0.72 -17.32
C LYS A 798 -17.02 -0.25 -16.19
N LEU A 799 -17.87 0.14 -15.24
CA LEU A 799 -18.28 -0.76 -14.15
C LEU A 799 -19.18 -1.88 -14.68
N LYS A 800 -20.04 -1.60 -15.66
CA LYS A 800 -20.83 -2.63 -16.33
C LYS A 800 -19.93 -3.61 -17.09
N ASP A 801 -18.91 -3.12 -17.80
CA ASP A 801 -17.90 -3.97 -18.45
C ASP A 801 -17.24 -4.89 -17.42
N LEU A 802 -16.82 -4.36 -16.26
CA LEU A 802 -16.24 -5.16 -15.17
C LEU A 802 -17.18 -6.28 -14.70
N VAL A 803 -18.44 -5.97 -14.41
CA VAL A 803 -19.41 -6.97 -13.92
C VAL A 803 -19.73 -8.01 -15.00
N SER A 804 -19.76 -7.60 -16.27
CA SER A 804 -20.03 -8.47 -17.42
C SER A 804 -18.82 -9.28 -17.86
N SER A 805 -17.60 -8.84 -17.50
CA SER A 805 -16.35 -9.48 -17.85
C SER A 805 -16.16 -10.77 -17.05
N ARG A 806 -16.82 -11.83 -17.50
CA ARG A 806 -16.56 -13.18 -17.02
C ARG A 806 -15.14 -13.57 -17.45
N TRP A 807 -14.43 -14.28 -16.58
CA TRP A 807 -13.29 -15.08 -17.00
C TRP A 807 -13.77 -16.04 -18.09
N ASP A 808 -13.41 -15.74 -19.34
CA ASP A 808 -13.66 -16.57 -20.51
C ASP A 808 -12.35 -17.27 -20.91
N PRO A 809 -12.01 -18.37 -20.22
CA PRO A 809 -10.80 -19.12 -20.50
C PRO A 809 -10.80 -19.69 -21.92
N MET A 810 -11.98 -19.86 -22.54
CA MET A 810 -12.09 -20.27 -23.94
C MET A 810 -11.79 -19.10 -24.89
N GLY A 811 -12.24 -17.89 -24.57
CA GLY A 811 -11.87 -16.67 -25.28
C GLY A 811 -10.36 -16.38 -25.29
N LEU A 812 -9.64 -16.75 -24.22
CA LEU A 812 -8.17 -16.70 -24.17
C LEU A 812 -7.52 -17.71 -25.11
N VAL A 813 -8.00 -18.96 -25.11
CA VAL A 813 -7.54 -20.00 -26.04
C VAL A 813 -7.79 -19.56 -27.48
N GLU A 814 -8.99 -19.06 -27.79
CA GLU A 814 -9.31 -18.52 -29.11
C GLU A 814 -8.43 -17.33 -29.51
N SER A 815 -8.05 -16.47 -28.57
CA SER A 815 -7.14 -15.35 -28.84
C SER A 815 -5.71 -15.81 -29.12
N ASP A 816 -5.19 -16.76 -28.35
CA ASP A 816 -3.88 -17.37 -28.59
C ASP A 816 -3.85 -18.08 -29.95
N LEU A 817 -4.92 -18.80 -30.30
CA LEU A 817 -5.06 -19.43 -31.62
C LEU A 817 -5.05 -18.39 -32.75
N ARG A 818 -5.70 -17.23 -32.59
CA ARG A 818 -5.62 -16.13 -33.57
C ARG A 818 -4.18 -15.61 -33.72
N ASP A 819 -3.46 -15.42 -32.62
CA ASP A 819 -2.06 -14.97 -32.64
C ASP A 819 -1.12 -16.02 -33.25
N ARG A 820 -1.38 -17.31 -32.99
CA ARG A 820 -0.70 -18.45 -33.63
C ARG A 820 -0.84 -18.40 -35.15
N HIS A 821 -2.05 -18.18 -35.67
CA HIS A 821 -2.28 -18.01 -37.11
C HIS A 821 -1.54 -16.79 -37.67
N ALA A 822 -1.59 -15.65 -36.97
CA ALA A 822 -0.88 -14.44 -37.39
C ALA A 822 0.65 -14.61 -37.44
N VAL A 823 1.22 -15.46 -36.59
CA VAL A 823 2.65 -15.83 -36.59
C VAL A 823 2.96 -16.84 -37.70
N GLU A 824 2.09 -17.82 -37.93
CA GLU A 824 2.22 -18.80 -39.01
C GLU A 824 2.19 -18.13 -40.40
N GLU A 825 1.29 -17.17 -40.61
CA GLU A 825 1.19 -16.37 -41.83
C GLU A 825 2.46 -15.54 -42.13
N ARG A 826 3.19 -15.12 -41.08
CA ARG A 826 4.43 -14.33 -41.21
C ARG A 826 5.67 -15.19 -41.37
N SER A 827 5.59 -16.50 -41.17
CA SER A 827 6.74 -17.42 -41.17
C SER A 827 6.89 -18.17 -42.49
N SER A 828 7.86 -17.78 -43.30
CA SER A 828 8.18 -18.40 -44.60
C SER A 828 8.80 -19.82 -44.53
N ARG A 829 8.89 -20.41 -43.33
CA ARG A 829 9.55 -21.73 -43.09
C ARG A 829 8.64 -22.81 -42.49
N GLY A 830 7.31 -22.68 -42.62
CA GLY A 830 6.42 -23.85 -42.64
C GLY A 830 6.45 -24.77 -41.42
N ARG A 831 6.56 -24.24 -40.20
CA ARG A 831 6.09 -24.97 -39.01
C ARG A 831 4.68 -24.49 -38.70
N LEU A 832 3.72 -25.12 -39.36
CA LEU A 832 2.31 -24.98 -39.04
C LEU A 832 2.10 -25.73 -37.73
N LEU A 833 2.25 -25.04 -36.60
CA LEU A 833 1.93 -25.59 -35.29
C LEU A 833 0.49 -26.12 -35.33
N SER A 834 -0.42 -25.44 -36.03
CA SER A 834 -1.80 -25.84 -36.32
C SER A 834 -1.94 -27.24 -36.95
N LYS A 835 -0.91 -27.76 -37.63
CA LYS A 835 -0.88 -29.14 -38.16
C LYS A 835 -0.33 -30.18 -37.18
N VAL A 836 0.41 -29.75 -36.16
CA VAL A 836 0.98 -30.64 -35.13
C VAL A 836 -0.03 -30.89 -34.02
N MET A 837 -0.79 -29.86 -33.65
CA MET A 837 -1.93 -29.96 -32.74
C MET A 837 -3.04 -29.02 -33.26
N PRO A 838 -4.10 -29.56 -33.85
CA PRO A 838 -5.23 -28.79 -34.38
C PRO A 838 -5.90 -27.92 -33.32
N ASP A 839 -6.48 -26.81 -33.76
CA ASP A 839 -7.16 -25.83 -32.90
C ASP A 839 -8.35 -26.44 -32.15
N ASP A 840 -9.10 -27.32 -32.81
CA ASP A 840 -10.19 -28.09 -32.22
C ASP A 840 -9.71 -29.02 -31.11
N GLU A 841 -8.54 -29.65 -31.26
CA GLU A 841 -7.96 -30.51 -30.23
C GLU A 841 -7.49 -29.70 -29.00
N LEU A 842 -6.94 -28.49 -29.21
CA LEU A 842 -6.57 -27.56 -28.13
C LEU A 842 -7.78 -27.01 -27.39
N VAL A 843 -8.81 -26.59 -28.14
CA VAL A 843 -10.10 -26.12 -27.60
C VAL A 843 -10.77 -27.23 -26.79
N GLU A 844 -10.79 -28.46 -27.30
CA GLU A 844 -11.38 -29.61 -26.62
C GLU A 844 -10.56 -30.02 -25.39
N ALA A 845 -9.23 -29.97 -25.44
CA ALA A 845 -8.36 -30.25 -24.30
C ALA A 845 -8.52 -29.21 -23.17
N ALA A 846 -8.57 -27.92 -23.53
CA ALA A 846 -8.84 -26.83 -22.59
C ALA A 846 -10.23 -26.95 -21.97
N SER A 847 -11.25 -27.27 -22.79
CA SER A 847 -12.63 -27.52 -22.32
C SER A 847 -12.69 -28.70 -21.35
N ARG A 848 -11.99 -29.81 -21.65
CA ARG A 848 -11.91 -30.99 -20.78
C ARG A 848 -11.20 -30.71 -19.45
N ALA A 849 -10.18 -29.85 -19.45
CA ALA A 849 -9.49 -29.43 -18.23
C ALA A 849 -10.39 -28.59 -17.31
N GLN A 850 -11.25 -27.74 -17.87
CA GLN A 850 -12.22 -26.95 -17.10
C GLN A 850 -13.29 -27.83 -16.43
N ILE A 851 -13.72 -28.91 -17.07
CA ILE A 851 -14.70 -29.86 -16.50
C ILE A 851 -14.09 -30.68 -15.33
N ARG A 852 -12.76 -30.81 -15.27
CA ARG A 852 -12.03 -31.62 -14.25
C ARG A 852 -11.26 -30.79 -13.22
N ALA A 853 -11.42 -29.47 -13.18
CA ALA A 853 -10.79 -28.64 -12.15
C ALA A 853 -11.36 -29.00 -10.76
N PRO A 854 -10.54 -29.41 -9.78
CA PRO A 854 -11.02 -29.61 -8.42
C PRO A 854 -11.33 -28.24 -7.79
N ALA A 855 -12.55 -28.13 -7.25
CA ALA A 855 -13.14 -27.01 -6.48
C ALA A 855 -13.93 -25.93 -7.25
N PHE A 856 -15.02 -26.35 -7.90
CA PHE A 856 -16.35 -25.76 -7.70
C PHE A 856 -17.34 -26.92 -7.51
N SER A 857 -17.21 -27.63 -6.39
CA SER A 857 -18.20 -28.65 -6.05
C SER A 857 -19.41 -27.92 -5.46
N ARG A 858 -20.41 -27.64 -6.30
CA ARG A 858 -21.78 -27.42 -5.85
C ARG A 858 -22.18 -28.65 -5.03
N LYS A 859 -22.18 -28.53 -3.70
CA LYS A 859 -22.84 -29.51 -2.83
C LYS A 859 -24.34 -29.36 -3.07
N GLY A 860 -24.89 -30.23 -3.90
CA GLY A 860 -26.31 -30.23 -4.20
C GLY A 860 -26.61 -30.94 -5.50
N GLU A 861 -26.18 -32.20 -5.65
CA GLU A 861 -26.83 -33.14 -6.55
C GLU A 861 -26.60 -34.55 -6.03
N GLY A 862 -27.69 -35.32 -6.00
CA GLY A 862 -27.85 -36.53 -5.22
C GLY A 862 -26.87 -37.65 -5.58
N ASP A 863 -26.47 -38.34 -4.53
CA ASP A 863 -25.85 -39.65 -4.53
C ASP A 863 -26.79 -40.67 -5.20
N ASP A 864 -26.41 -41.17 -6.37
CA ASP A 864 -26.87 -42.47 -6.87
C ASP A 864 -25.94 -42.95 -8.00
N GLY A 865 -25.16 -44.01 -7.74
CA GLY A 865 -24.46 -44.74 -8.80
C GLY A 865 -23.05 -45.23 -8.47
N SER A 866 -22.97 -46.28 -7.67
CA SER A 866 -21.82 -47.17 -7.48
C SER A 866 -21.05 -47.52 -8.78
N VAL A 867 -19.71 -47.51 -8.76
CA VAL A 867 -18.83 -48.64 -9.14
C VAL A 867 -17.43 -48.43 -8.53
N ALA A 868 -16.97 -49.44 -7.79
CA ALA A 868 -15.68 -49.54 -7.10
C ALA A 868 -14.50 -49.80 -8.03
N LEU A 869 -13.31 -49.26 -7.70
CA LEU A 869 -12.01 -49.86 -8.05
C LEU A 869 -10.95 -49.57 -6.97
N GLU A 870 -10.70 -50.61 -6.16
CA GLU A 870 -9.47 -51.04 -5.49
C GLU A 870 -8.46 -50.01 -4.96
N GLU A 871 -8.48 -49.81 -3.63
CA GLU A 871 -7.33 -49.36 -2.85
C GLU A 871 -6.27 -50.48 -2.76
N LYS A 872 -5.04 -50.19 -3.20
CA LYS A 872 -3.84 -50.92 -2.74
C LYS A 872 -3.17 -50.12 -1.63
N PRO A 873 -2.88 -50.71 -0.46
CA PRO A 873 -2.26 -49.99 0.66
C PRO A 873 -0.77 -49.77 0.43
N ALA A 874 -0.31 -48.59 0.85
CA ALA A 874 1.10 -48.19 0.90
C ALA A 874 1.90 -49.05 1.89
N VAL A 875 3.07 -49.51 1.46
CA VAL A 875 4.07 -50.18 2.31
C VAL A 875 4.88 -49.10 3.05
N PRO A 876 5.07 -49.20 4.38
CA PRO A 876 5.89 -48.27 5.14
C PRO A 876 7.38 -48.62 5.01
N MET A 877 8.21 -47.58 4.87
CA MET A 877 9.65 -47.65 5.11
C MET A 877 9.92 -48.00 6.58
N ASN A 878 10.80 -48.96 6.84
CA ASN A 878 11.67 -48.90 8.00
C ASN A 878 13.02 -49.60 7.74
N SER A 879 14.04 -48.92 8.25
CA SER A 879 15.46 -49.22 8.26
C SER A 879 15.82 -50.43 9.13
N ALA A 880 16.91 -51.13 8.74
CA ALA A 880 17.96 -51.82 9.52
C ALA A 880 17.55 -52.59 10.80
N ASP A 881 17.94 -53.85 11.04
CA ASP A 881 19.27 -54.42 10.91
C ASP A 881 19.20 -55.95 11.04
N ALA A 882 20.24 -56.61 10.58
CA ALA A 882 20.43 -58.06 10.64
C ALA A 882 20.59 -58.58 12.08
N THR A 883 20.00 -59.74 12.40
CA THR A 883 20.69 -60.87 13.06
C THR A 883 19.81 -62.13 13.19
N ALA A 884 20.31 -63.18 12.55
CA ALA A 884 20.25 -64.62 12.78
C ALA A 884 19.33 -65.25 13.87
N SER A 885 18.56 -66.23 13.37
CA SER A 885 18.45 -67.66 13.78
C SER A 885 17.55 -68.11 14.94
N SER A 886 16.63 -69.03 14.56
CA SER A 886 16.09 -70.22 15.25
C SER A 886 15.35 -70.00 16.58
N ASP A 887 14.11 -70.45 16.79
CA ASP A 887 13.26 -71.46 16.15
C ASP A 887 11.81 -70.99 16.07
#